data_AF-A0A9P1FWM1-F1
#
_entry.id   AF-A0A9P1FWM1-F1
#
_cell.length_a   1.000
_cell.length_b   1.000
_cell.length_c   1.000
_cell.angle_alpha   90.00
_cell.angle_beta   90.00
_cell.angle_gamma   90.00
#
_symmetry.space_group_name_H-M   'P 1'
#
loop_
_entity.id
_entity.type
_entity.pdbx_description
1 polymer ?
#
loop_
_entity_poly.entity_id
_entity_poly.type
_entity_poly.pdbx_seq_one_letter_code
_entity_poly.pdbx_strand_id
1 'polypeptide(L)'
;MWFASLKLPSWGLVKPPRPKKKGAAGSAVVADNLAEISSSRLVLLSVQTIVGVPAPGTPETVVPVVSENTIMATTVKVASQAKWEPGMQESDLMDALPDGQSRKDEETQNIMLVSLGCFCGPKLSFKNIGRGAATLPFDWMRTRHEGLVHFLRDKWDESSNFNGFFEFTSKKVVPGCQMTTYRSYYHSFWHDDPTDPGMHERYKRRIERFNEINANSTPVLFVRTIPTTQELARVPELMDLLIARHGQQSFLLLIIDFQKTAQGAAVVEGMDNIMVHFLSGSKHVNQEGLPAPPYGDAVNLALDWIVGRSVSVMQFDNWEAIIKCADYTEWGLNGLGGLYAFELGMEPPQEEIPENSLLPFPNPLPRLAAVPVKKLERDYLLKAPRPEQRPQLRQLQVVPLGFGGLVKATVIAMGIPSPALPFDWIQISDAGLLHFLRKGFEAPIRDGLGAGGQRPSEKRGFFDYATRRKVGESNLMMCRSHLHSFWHDDPADPEVRKGYEKRFENFETMAKTGDTLLFVRVVATASELGRAYELTQALSKKFGPQAALLLICDFQVKVGPLMVDTFDDLMVYFLEADAQKSAAPYKKPILTALEWLSGKELKMDIVPDFKALQALAEPTNWGLMGLGGFLAFEGLTGPVAEMAETVEWTPGPEDQWLMDARFEADKDALAVVSLGYHEFLGKALELAKLQVETSPFDGAFITGEGVLHFLRNDFHGFLDVAKPIRIEGSPFMVRRSSYHSFWDVNPDIRLRQAEMNIRSFRHLLGSNRVKLFVRALATGDELPLLGEIHEALCKHSPGALLLAIVGGQERKTLTVATNYSVLVQFIEEDPIQTGLLQSYAEPVRRSLDWAVGKELKAGVVPDFAALKGLLSPLPPAPLVGPGNVPIFEEASSTTDESGEGSLSNSSSPGVYMMGSQNLKAKVLSPSRGYAGVTLR
;
A
#
# COMPACT_ATOMS: atom_id res chain seq x y z
N MET A 1 -4.66 -73.51 20.93
CA MET A 1 -3.78 -72.46 21.48
C MET A 1 -4.66 -71.23 21.76
N TRP A 2 -5.25 -71.13 22.96
CA TRP A 2 -4.92 -70.20 24.09
C TRP A 2 -5.30 -68.72 23.79
N PHE A 3 -6.41 -68.15 24.29
CA PHE A 3 -6.74 -67.57 25.64
C PHE A 3 -5.87 -66.35 26.03
N ALA A 4 -6.32 -65.24 26.66
CA ALA A 4 -7.50 -64.91 27.47
C ALA A 4 -7.66 -63.37 27.65
N SER A 5 -8.85 -62.91 28.09
CA SER A 5 -9.07 -61.62 28.79
C SER A 5 -10.08 -61.84 29.94
N LEU A 6 -9.75 -61.37 31.15
CA LEU A 6 -10.47 -61.53 32.44
C LEU A 6 -10.79 -60.13 33.00
N LYS A 7 -12.07 -59.74 33.21
CA LYS A 7 -12.97 -59.87 34.38
C LYS A 7 -12.72 -58.94 35.60
N LEU A 8 -13.85 -58.35 36.04
CA LEU A 8 -14.17 -57.49 37.20
C LEU A 8 -13.77 -58.08 38.58
N PRO A 9 -13.95 -57.33 39.71
CA PRO A 9 -15.22 -57.39 40.45
C PRO A 9 -15.70 -56.07 41.12
N SER A 10 -16.98 -56.10 41.50
CA SER A 10 -17.80 -55.13 42.25
C SER A 10 -17.62 -55.22 43.78
N TRP A 11 -18.33 -54.36 44.54
CA TRP A 11 -18.97 -54.48 45.89
C TRP A 11 -19.16 -53.02 46.42
N GLY A 12 -20.23 -52.53 47.07
CA GLY A 12 -21.51 -53.04 47.54
C GLY A 12 -22.41 -51.88 48.04
N LEU A 13 -23.72 -52.15 48.17
CA LEU A 13 -24.80 -51.27 48.67
C LEU A 13 -24.82 -51.13 50.20
N VAL A 14 -25.44 -50.06 50.77
CA VAL A 14 -26.47 -50.08 51.86
C VAL A 14 -27.15 -48.68 51.99
N LYS A 15 -28.39 -48.68 52.53
CA LYS A 15 -29.57 -47.78 52.42
C LYS A 15 -29.76 -46.72 53.56
N PRO A 16 -30.84 -45.88 53.56
CA PRO A 16 -31.02 -44.56 54.25
C PRO A 16 -31.87 -44.63 55.56
N PRO A 17 -32.29 -43.52 56.27
CA PRO A 17 -33.46 -42.66 55.92
C PRO A 17 -33.54 -41.17 56.45
N ARG A 18 -34.47 -40.38 55.84
CA ARG A 18 -35.35 -39.21 56.24
C ARG A 18 -35.37 -38.62 57.70
N PRO A 19 -36.19 -37.57 58.05
CA PRO A 19 -36.63 -36.28 57.43
C PRO A 19 -36.72 -35.06 58.44
N LYS A 20 -37.18 -33.86 58.02
CA LYS A 20 -38.04 -32.89 58.79
C LYS A 20 -38.52 -31.71 57.89
N LYS A 21 -39.84 -31.62 57.59
CA LYS A 21 -40.91 -30.69 58.07
C LYS A 21 -40.96 -29.31 57.34
N LYS A 22 -41.98 -29.02 56.50
CA LYS A 22 -43.35 -28.44 56.77
C LYS A 22 -43.30 -26.97 57.25
N GLY A 23 -44.08 -25.99 56.76
CA GLY A 23 -45.27 -25.94 55.88
C GLY A 23 -45.49 -24.50 55.35
N ALA A 24 -46.28 -24.32 54.27
CA ALA A 24 -47.69 -23.84 54.26
C ALA A 24 -47.83 -22.31 54.50
N ALA A 25 -48.68 -21.51 53.87
CA ALA A 25 -49.64 -21.58 52.77
C ALA A 25 -50.10 -20.12 52.49
N GLY A 26 -50.66 -19.80 51.31
CA GLY A 26 -51.32 -18.49 51.08
C GLY A 26 -51.65 -18.13 49.63
N SER A 27 -52.81 -18.59 49.15
CA SER A 27 -53.60 -18.11 48.00
C SER A 27 -54.06 -16.64 48.20
N ALA A 28 -54.54 -15.79 47.29
CA ALA A 28 -54.89 -15.81 45.86
C ALA A 28 -55.27 -14.35 45.43
N VAL A 29 -55.55 -14.15 44.12
CA VAL A 29 -56.57 -13.24 43.51
C VAL A 29 -56.14 -11.85 42.94
N VAL A 30 -56.06 -11.84 41.59
CA VAL A 30 -56.77 -11.00 40.57
C VAL A 30 -56.32 -9.56 40.18
N ALA A 31 -56.18 -9.43 38.85
CA ALA A 31 -56.47 -8.31 37.92
C ALA A 31 -55.40 -7.25 37.53
N ASP A 32 -55.27 -7.16 36.19
CA ASP A 32 -55.11 -6.00 35.30
C ASP A 32 -53.85 -5.12 35.34
N ASN A 33 -53.01 -5.26 34.31
CA ASN A 33 -52.92 -4.28 33.21
C ASN A 33 -51.83 -4.68 32.20
N LEU A 34 -52.24 -4.86 30.94
CA LEU A 34 -51.38 -4.96 29.76
C LEU A 34 -51.31 -3.58 29.10
N ALA A 35 -50.13 -2.96 29.09
CA ALA A 35 -49.73 -1.99 28.08
C ALA A 35 -48.21 -1.82 28.06
N GLU A 36 -47.65 -2.13 26.88
CA GLU A 36 -46.52 -1.44 26.22
C GLU A 36 -45.05 -1.55 26.73
N ILE A 37 -44.19 -1.71 25.69
CA ILE A 37 -42.73 -1.51 25.62
C ILE A 37 -41.85 -2.70 26.04
N SER A 38 -41.35 -3.43 25.04
CA SER A 38 -39.91 -3.64 24.78
C SER A 38 -39.66 -4.98 24.05
N SER A 39 -39.25 -4.92 22.79
CA SER A 39 -38.64 -6.05 22.09
C SER A 39 -37.46 -5.59 21.22
N SER A 40 -36.37 -5.17 21.87
CA SER A 40 -35.05 -5.28 21.25
C SER A 40 -34.44 -6.63 21.65
N ARG A 41 -34.56 -7.62 20.76
CA ARG A 41 -33.88 -8.91 20.88
C ARG A 41 -32.37 -8.70 20.67
N LEU A 42 -31.61 -8.79 21.75
CA LEU A 42 -30.16 -8.96 21.70
C LEU A 42 -29.87 -10.41 21.30
N VAL A 43 -29.29 -10.62 20.12
CA VAL A 43 -28.75 -11.93 19.70
C VAL A 43 -27.31 -12.02 20.25
N LEU A 44 -27.14 -12.75 21.35
CA LEU A 44 -25.83 -13.16 21.87
C LEU A 44 -25.31 -14.32 21.02
N LEU A 45 -24.37 -14.06 20.11
CA LEU A 45 -23.52 -15.10 19.52
C LEU A 45 -22.33 -15.36 20.46
N SER A 46 -22.35 -16.50 21.15
CA SER A 46 -21.19 -16.96 21.93
C SER A 46 -20.13 -17.53 20.98
N VAL A 47 -18.96 -16.92 20.93
CA VAL A 47 -17.75 -17.54 20.37
C VAL A 47 -17.10 -18.34 21.49
N GLN A 48 -17.22 -19.67 21.46
CA GLN A 48 -16.41 -20.55 22.30
C GLN A 48 -15.05 -20.75 21.64
N THR A 49 -14.02 -20.10 22.16
CA THR A 49 -12.63 -20.39 21.81
C THR A 49 -12.17 -21.61 22.61
N ILE A 50 -11.88 -22.71 21.92
CA ILE A 50 -11.25 -23.90 22.52
C ILE A 50 -9.77 -23.58 22.72
N VAL A 51 -9.35 -23.40 23.98
CA VAL A 51 -7.93 -23.32 24.37
C VAL A 51 -7.47 -24.71 24.77
N GLY A 52 -6.57 -25.30 23.97
CA GLY A 52 -5.87 -26.54 24.32
C GLY A 52 -4.83 -26.29 25.40
N VAL A 53 -4.85 -27.09 26.46
CA VAL A 53 -3.88 -27.07 27.57
C VAL A 53 -2.57 -27.73 27.10
N PRO A 54 -1.40 -27.07 27.16
CA PRO A 54 -0.12 -27.72 26.88
C PRO A 54 0.38 -28.51 28.11
N ALA A 55 1.07 -29.62 27.84
CA ALA A 55 1.71 -30.48 28.84
C ALA A 55 2.88 -29.76 29.54
N PRO A 56 3.19 -30.09 30.81
CA PRO A 56 4.18 -29.37 31.59
C PRO A 56 5.61 -29.82 31.24
N GLY A 57 6.47 -28.86 30.87
CA GLY A 57 7.92 -29.04 30.90
C GLY A 57 8.70 -28.34 29.79
N THR A 58 8.87 -27.01 29.89
CA THR A 58 10.06 -26.21 29.50
C THR A 58 9.72 -24.71 29.61
N PRO A 59 10.62 -23.84 30.12
CA PRO A 59 10.36 -22.41 30.21
C PRO A 59 10.79 -21.72 28.90
N GLU A 60 9.94 -21.75 27.87
CA GLU A 60 10.06 -20.81 26.75
C GLU A 60 9.06 -19.68 26.95
N THR A 61 9.59 -18.47 27.19
CA THR A 61 8.81 -17.25 27.29
C THR A 61 8.35 -16.85 25.89
N VAL A 62 7.26 -17.46 25.41
CA VAL A 62 6.62 -17.05 24.16
C VAL A 62 5.94 -15.70 24.40
N VAL A 63 6.55 -14.62 23.90
CA VAL A 63 5.90 -13.31 23.85
C VAL A 63 4.82 -13.38 22.75
N PRO A 64 3.53 -13.18 23.06
CA PRO A 64 2.47 -13.22 22.07
C PRO A 64 2.66 -12.09 21.06
N VAL A 65 2.64 -12.42 19.77
CA VAL A 65 2.56 -11.45 18.68
C VAL A 65 1.13 -10.93 18.64
N VAL A 66 0.91 -9.69 19.06
CA VAL A 66 -0.42 -9.05 19.09
C VAL A 66 -0.70 -8.42 17.73
N SER A 67 -1.84 -8.74 17.13
CA SER A 67 -2.33 -8.09 15.91
C SER A 67 -2.98 -6.73 16.21
N GLU A 68 -2.80 -5.74 15.34
CA GLU A 68 -3.38 -4.39 15.46
C GLU A 68 -4.91 -4.36 15.64
N ASN A 69 -5.63 -5.37 15.16
CA ASN A 69 -7.08 -5.50 15.35
C ASN A 69 -7.50 -5.56 16.83
N THR A 70 -6.61 -5.98 17.74
CA THR A 70 -6.85 -6.01 19.19
C THR A 70 -6.78 -4.61 19.82
N ILE A 71 -6.06 -3.67 19.20
CA ILE A 71 -5.80 -2.31 19.74
C ILE A 71 -7.06 -1.42 19.68
N MET A 72 -8.07 -1.74 18.86
CA MET A 72 -9.30 -0.95 18.76
C MET A 72 -10.52 -1.54 19.46
N ALA A 73 -10.51 -2.84 19.79
CA ALA A 73 -11.63 -3.46 20.52
C ALA A 73 -11.89 -2.78 21.88
N THR A 74 -10.87 -2.16 22.48
CA THR A 74 -10.97 -1.40 23.74
C THR A 74 -11.39 0.05 23.51
N THR A 75 -10.88 0.75 22.49
CA THR A 75 -11.31 2.13 22.15
C THR A 75 -12.80 2.17 21.82
N VAL A 76 -13.31 1.17 21.07
CA VAL A 76 -14.73 1.02 20.77
C VAL A 76 -15.56 0.72 22.03
N LYS A 77 -15.04 -0.10 22.96
CA LYS A 77 -15.71 -0.36 24.25
C LYS A 77 -15.77 0.89 25.13
N VAL A 78 -14.72 1.71 25.12
CA VAL A 78 -14.63 2.91 25.97
C VAL A 78 -15.46 4.06 25.38
N ALA A 79 -15.44 4.26 24.06
CA ALA A 79 -16.31 5.22 23.38
C ALA A 79 -17.81 4.89 23.54
N SER A 80 -18.17 3.60 23.67
CA SER A 80 -19.57 3.18 23.88
C SER A 80 -20.19 3.66 25.20
N GLN A 81 -19.39 4.16 26.15
CA GLN A 81 -19.89 4.72 27.42
C GLN A 81 -20.22 6.21 27.34
N ALA A 82 -19.71 6.93 26.33
CA ALA A 82 -20.02 8.34 26.12
C ALA A 82 -21.43 8.51 25.54
N LYS A 83 -22.17 9.51 26.00
CA LYS A 83 -23.50 9.83 25.45
C LYS A 83 -23.31 10.42 24.05
N TRP A 84 -23.77 9.70 23.03
CA TRP A 84 -23.69 10.17 21.64
C TRP A 84 -24.71 11.28 21.39
N GLU A 85 -24.25 12.45 20.97
CA GLU A 85 -25.12 13.55 20.51
C GLU A 85 -25.01 13.68 18.98
N PRO A 86 -26.10 13.98 18.26
CA PRO A 86 -26.06 14.19 16.81
C PRO A 86 -25.02 15.25 16.42
N GLY A 87 -24.10 14.90 15.52
CA GLY A 87 -23.03 15.79 15.08
C GLY A 87 -21.69 15.62 15.81
N MET A 88 -21.61 14.73 16.82
CA MET A 88 -20.34 14.35 17.42
C MET A 88 -19.58 13.35 16.54
N GLN A 89 -18.28 13.58 16.38
CA GLN A 89 -17.34 12.65 15.76
C GLN A 89 -16.64 11.81 16.83
N GLU A 90 -15.89 10.78 16.42
CA GLU A 90 -15.22 9.87 17.36
C GLU A 90 -14.18 10.62 18.21
N SER A 91 -13.49 11.63 17.64
CA SER A 91 -12.58 12.46 18.41
C SER A 91 -13.28 13.22 19.54
N ASP A 92 -14.52 13.66 19.33
CA ASP A 92 -15.31 14.36 20.35
C ASP A 92 -15.69 13.40 21.49
N LEU A 93 -15.98 12.13 21.17
CA LEU A 93 -16.23 11.09 22.17
C LEU A 93 -14.97 10.76 22.97
N MET A 94 -13.81 10.70 22.31
CA MET A 94 -12.54 10.49 22.98
C MET A 94 -12.14 11.68 23.85
N ASP A 95 -12.42 12.90 23.40
CA ASP A 95 -12.25 14.14 24.17
C ASP A 95 -13.19 14.19 25.39
N ALA A 96 -14.37 13.56 25.33
CA ALA A 96 -15.32 13.47 26.44
C ALA A 96 -14.95 12.40 27.49
N LEU A 97 -13.97 11.52 27.23
CA LEU A 97 -13.53 10.54 28.22
C LEU A 97 -13.05 11.21 29.51
N PRO A 98 -13.32 10.62 30.68
CA PRO A 98 -12.81 11.18 31.92
C PRO A 98 -11.28 11.15 31.91
N ASP A 99 -10.68 12.24 32.38
CA ASP A 99 -9.26 12.29 32.66
C ASP A 99 -8.91 11.31 33.79
N GLY A 100 -7.75 10.68 33.68
CA GLY A 100 -7.21 9.84 34.75
C GLY A 100 -6.82 10.66 35.97
N GLN A 101 -6.29 9.99 37.00
CA GLN A 101 -5.82 10.68 38.20
C GLN A 101 -4.72 11.68 37.81
N SER A 102 -4.97 12.96 38.05
CA SER A 102 -4.02 14.04 37.78
C SER A 102 -2.70 13.76 38.48
N ARG A 103 -1.64 13.63 37.69
CA ARG A 103 -0.25 13.55 38.17
C ARG A 103 0.45 14.93 38.18
N LYS A 104 -0.33 16.01 38.21
CA LYS A 104 0.19 17.38 38.29
C LYS A 104 0.75 17.67 39.68
N ASP A 105 1.89 18.32 39.72
CA ASP A 105 2.42 19.00 40.90
C ASP A 105 2.66 20.49 40.60
N GLU A 106 3.03 21.25 41.63
CA GLU A 106 3.13 22.71 41.56
C GLU A 106 4.15 23.22 40.52
N GLU A 107 5.18 22.43 40.21
CA GLU A 107 6.26 22.83 39.29
C GLU A 107 5.89 22.50 37.84
N THR A 108 5.23 21.36 37.61
CA THR A 108 4.89 20.88 36.25
C THR A 108 3.54 21.38 35.75
N GLN A 109 2.67 21.91 36.63
CA GLN A 109 1.30 22.31 36.30
C GLN A 109 1.21 23.34 35.15
N ASN A 110 2.19 24.23 35.05
CA ASN A 110 2.21 25.33 34.08
C ASN A 110 2.74 24.92 32.70
N ILE A 111 3.33 23.74 32.56
CA ILE A 111 3.92 23.28 31.28
C ILE A 111 2.80 22.78 30.38
N MET A 112 2.55 23.44 29.24
CA MET A 112 1.54 22.98 28.29
C MET A 112 2.01 21.71 27.56
N LEU A 113 1.11 20.74 27.37
CA LEU A 113 1.36 19.52 26.59
C LEU A 113 0.73 19.64 25.21
N VAL A 114 1.48 19.33 24.16
CA VAL A 114 1.04 19.44 22.77
C VAL A 114 1.39 18.17 22.00
N SER A 115 0.40 17.48 21.44
CA SER A 115 0.66 16.38 20.51
C SER A 115 1.04 16.93 19.14
N LEU A 116 2.03 16.31 18.49
CA LEU A 116 2.39 16.56 17.08
C LEU A 116 1.95 15.39 16.16
N GLY A 117 0.97 14.58 16.59
CA GLY A 117 0.32 13.55 15.75
C GLY A 117 1.09 12.25 15.61
N CYS A 118 1.11 11.68 14.39
CA CYS A 118 1.48 10.28 14.03
C CYS A 118 0.49 9.23 14.54
N PHE A 119 0.03 9.37 15.77
CA PHE A 119 -0.88 8.45 16.43
C PHE A 119 -1.71 9.18 17.49
N CYS A 120 -2.89 8.67 17.86
CA CYS A 120 -3.72 9.25 18.93
C CYS A 120 -3.18 8.95 20.34
N GLY A 121 -2.19 8.07 20.46
CA GLY A 121 -1.62 7.63 21.72
C GLY A 121 -1.05 8.75 22.61
N PRO A 122 -0.37 9.81 22.11
CA PRO A 122 0.09 10.92 22.95
C PRO A 122 -1.06 11.63 23.65
N LYS A 123 -2.13 11.98 22.93
CA LYS A 123 -3.32 12.61 23.51
C LYS A 123 -4.00 11.70 24.54
N LEU A 124 -4.19 10.42 24.22
CA LEU A 124 -4.73 9.45 25.20
C LEU A 124 -3.84 9.34 26.44
N SER A 125 -2.52 9.42 26.27
CA SER A 125 -1.57 9.42 27.38
C SER A 125 -1.69 10.68 28.24
N PHE A 126 -1.91 11.85 27.64
CA PHE A 126 -2.17 13.09 28.39
C PHE A 126 -3.43 12.98 29.23
N LYS A 127 -4.52 12.45 28.65
CA LYS A 127 -5.77 12.19 29.38
C LYS A 127 -5.54 11.22 30.54
N ASN A 128 -4.81 10.13 30.29
CA ASN A 128 -4.52 9.11 31.30
C ASN A 128 -3.73 9.66 32.51
N ILE A 129 -2.86 10.65 32.32
CA ILE A 129 -2.13 11.32 33.42
C ILE A 129 -2.88 12.54 34.00
N GLY A 130 -4.13 12.76 33.57
CA GLY A 130 -4.99 13.87 34.01
C GLY A 130 -4.54 15.25 33.52
N ARG A 131 -3.92 15.31 32.34
CA ARG A 131 -3.43 16.52 31.68
C ARG A 131 -4.02 16.70 30.27
N GLY A 132 -5.21 16.13 30.01
CA GLY A 132 -5.83 16.06 28.69
C GLY A 132 -6.55 17.32 28.19
N ALA A 133 -6.43 18.45 28.89
CA ALA A 133 -7.42 19.54 28.90
C ALA A 133 -7.71 20.20 27.55
N ALA A 134 -6.71 20.60 26.77
CA ALA A 134 -6.91 21.29 25.49
C ALA A 134 -6.78 20.32 24.32
N THR A 135 -7.74 20.35 23.39
CA THR A 135 -7.61 19.63 22.11
C THR A 135 -6.97 20.53 21.06
N LEU A 136 -5.97 19.98 20.38
CA LEU A 136 -5.10 20.64 19.40
C LEU A 136 -5.18 19.91 18.05
N PRO A 137 -4.72 20.52 16.93
CA PRO A 137 -5.03 20.02 15.60
C PRO A 137 -4.39 18.66 15.28
N PHE A 138 -3.34 18.26 15.99
CA PHE A 138 -2.66 16.98 15.72
C PHE A 138 -3.02 15.87 16.70
N ASP A 139 -3.93 16.10 17.66
CA ASP A 139 -4.24 15.14 18.73
C ASP A 139 -4.83 13.80 18.23
N TRP A 140 -5.68 13.87 17.21
CA TRP A 140 -6.52 12.75 16.74
C TRP A 140 -6.26 12.36 15.29
N MET A 141 -5.14 12.82 14.72
CA MET A 141 -4.74 12.52 13.35
C MET A 141 -3.36 11.91 13.28
N ARG A 142 -3.08 11.27 12.13
CA ARG A 142 -1.74 10.84 11.79
C ARG A 142 -1.11 11.89 10.90
N THR A 143 0.17 12.17 11.14
CA THR A 143 0.93 13.20 10.42
C THR A 143 2.30 12.64 10.10
N ARG A 144 2.79 12.89 8.88
CA ARG A 144 4.19 12.70 8.52
C ARG A 144 5.04 13.87 9.02
N HIS A 145 6.34 13.67 9.11
CA HIS A 145 7.28 14.77 9.31
C HIS A 145 7.14 15.84 8.23
N GLU A 146 7.03 15.45 6.95
CA GLU A 146 6.81 16.39 5.85
C GLU A 146 5.54 17.23 6.06
N GLY A 147 4.48 16.62 6.60
CA GLY A 147 3.24 17.31 6.90
C GLY A 147 3.39 18.31 8.04
N LEU A 148 4.09 17.94 9.11
CA LEU A 148 4.40 18.87 10.21
C LEU A 148 5.21 20.06 9.70
N VAL A 149 6.26 19.79 8.93
CA VAL A 149 7.10 20.83 8.34
C VAL A 149 6.28 21.73 7.42
N HIS A 150 5.44 21.17 6.55
CA HIS A 150 4.53 21.90 5.68
C HIS A 150 3.63 22.86 6.48
N PHE A 151 2.88 22.34 7.47
CA PHE A 151 1.97 23.14 8.28
C PHE A 151 2.68 24.14 9.23
N LEU A 152 3.95 23.91 9.56
CA LEU A 152 4.74 24.79 10.42
C LEU A 152 5.53 25.86 9.66
N ARG A 153 6.01 25.59 8.43
CA ARG A 153 6.86 26.49 7.63
C ARG A 153 6.09 27.57 6.89
N ASP A 154 4.90 27.27 6.36
CA ASP A 154 4.22 28.15 5.42
C ASP A 154 4.09 29.56 6.01
N LYS A 155 4.72 30.51 5.31
CA LYS A 155 4.90 31.88 5.76
C LYS A 155 3.55 32.46 6.12
N TRP A 156 3.50 32.95 7.35
CA TRP A 156 2.46 33.71 8.06
C TRP A 156 1.86 34.86 7.22
N ASP A 157 1.13 34.54 6.17
CA ASP A 157 -0.01 35.35 5.80
C ASP A 157 -1.25 34.61 6.29
N GLU A 158 -2.28 35.36 6.68
CA GLU A 158 -3.53 34.79 7.19
C GLU A 158 -4.23 33.86 6.18
N SER A 159 -3.77 33.83 4.91
CA SER A 159 -4.31 33.01 3.83
C SER A 159 -3.63 31.63 3.66
N SER A 160 -2.42 31.41 4.19
CA SER A 160 -1.67 30.15 4.08
C SER A 160 -1.73 29.26 5.35
N ASN A 161 -2.31 29.74 6.44
CA ASN A 161 -2.37 29.07 7.75
C ASN A 161 -3.00 27.67 7.68
N PHE A 162 -2.17 26.62 7.70
CA PHE A 162 -2.59 25.22 7.56
C PHE A 162 -3.27 24.94 6.20
N ASN A 163 -2.77 25.57 5.13
CA ASN A 163 -3.25 25.31 3.79
C ASN A 163 -3.15 23.82 3.43
N GLY A 164 -4.20 23.28 2.83
CA GLY A 164 -4.32 21.86 2.54
C GLY A 164 -4.57 20.95 3.75
N PHE A 165 -4.78 21.48 4.96
CA PHE A 165 -4.99 20.65 6.16
C PHE A 165 -6.28 19.82 6.12
N PHE A 166 -7.32 20.27 5.43
CA PHE A 166 -8.56 19.50 5.24
C PHE A 166 -8.57 18.71 3.94
N GLU A 167 -7.52 18.81 3.12
CA GLU A 167 -7.43 18.12 1.84
C GLU A 167 -7.00 16.67 2.04
N PHE A 168 -7.69 15.77 1.33
CA PHE A 168 -7.37 14.36 1.31
C PHE A 168 -7.51 13.81 -0.11
N THR A 169 -6.74 12.78 -0.41
CA THR A 169 -6.68 12.12 -1.72
C THR A 169 -7.57 10.88 -1.76
N SER A 170 -7.70 10.15 -0.64
CA SER A 170 -8.61 9.01 -0.59
C SER A 170 -9.44 8.96 0.68
N LYS A 171 -10.61 8.35 0.55
CA LYS A 171 -11.53 7.98 1.62
C LYS A 171 -11.65 6.45 1.60
N LYS A 172 -11.36 5.78 2.71
CA LYS A 172 -11.39 4.31 2.80
C LYS A 172 -12.12 3.85 4.04
N VAL A 173 -13.04 2.90 3.89
CA VAL A 173 -13.62 2.18 5.03
C VAL A 173 -12.52 1.29 5.62
N VAL A 174 -12.34 1.36 6.93
CA VAL A 174 -11.33 0.59 7.64
C VAL A 174 -11.80 -0.87 7.77
N PRO A 175 -11.06 -1.86 7.24
CA PRO A 175 -11.47 -3.25 7.33
C PRO A 175 -11.68 -3.71 8.78
N GLY A 176 -12.83 -4.33 9.04
CA GLY A 176 -13.16 -4.89 10.35
C GLY A 176 -13.77 -3.90 11.36
N CYS A 177 -13.95 -2.62 11.00
CA CYS A 177 -14.72 -1.68 11.82
C CYS A 177 -15.58 -0.73 10.96
N GLN A 178 -16.43 0.07 11.61
CA GLN A 178 -17.32 1.04 10.93
C GLN A 178 -16.64 2.39 10.65
N MET A 179 -15.34 2.50 10.91
CA MET A 179 -14.60 3.75 10.73
C MET A 179 -14.28 3.99 9.26
N THR A 180 -14.20 5.26 8.89
CA THR A 180 -13.71 5.68 7.58
C THR A 180 -12.50 6.58 7.78
N THR A 181 -11.41 6.26 7.10
CA THR A 181 -10.20 7.09 7.10
C THR A 181 -10.13 7.97 5.85
N TYR A 182 -9.61 9.17 6.03
CA TYR A 182 -9.37 10.16 4.99
C TYR A 182 -7.87 10.43 4.94
N ARG A 183 -7.22 10.14 3.80
CA ARG A 183 -5.76 10.10 3.70
C ARG A 183 -5.25 11.04 2.63
N SER A 184 -4.19 11.77 2.95
CA SER A 184 -3.37 12.52 1.99
C SER A 184 -1.92 12.01 2.04
N TYR A 185 -1.03 12.69 1.34
CA TYR A 185 0.41 12.49 1.50
C TYR A 185 0.88 12.96 2.90
N TYR A 186 0.45 14.14 3.34
CA TYR A 186 0.96 14.79 4.56
C TYR A 186 0.38 14.22 5.85
N HIS A 187 -0.90 13.86 5.85
CA HIS A 187 -1.63 13.50 7.06
C HIS A 187 -2.83 12.59 6.75
N SER A 188 -3.49 12.08 7.79
CA SER A 188 -4.77 11.39 7.66
C SER A 188 -5.66 11.53 8.88
N PHE A 189 -6.96 11.63 8.63
CA PHE A 189 -8.01 11.61 9.64
C PHE A 189 -8.54 10.20 9.80
N TRP A 190 -8.58 9.72 11.03
CA TRP A 190 -9.06 8.37 11.38
C TRP A 190 -10.32 8.42 12.23
N HIS A 191 -10.42 9.44 13.08
CA HIS A 191 -11.52 9.62 14.03
C HIS A 191 -12.49 10.73 13.64
N ASP A 192 -12.14 11.47 12.59
CA ASP A 192 -12.84 12.66 12.15
C ASP A 192 -13.14 12.59 10.65
N ASP A 193 -14.26 13.19 10.28
CA ASP A 193 -14.67 13.36 8.89
C ASP A 193 -14.34 14.80 8.43
N PRO A 194 -13.29 15.00 7.61
CA PRO A 194 -12.93 16.31 7.08
C PRO A 194 -13.89 16.80 6.00
N THR A 195 -14.97 16.06 5.67
CA THR A 195 -16.06 16.55 4.82
C THR A 195 -17.19 17.19 5.62
N ASP A 196 -17.19 17.03 6.95
CA ASP A 196 -18.16 17.66 7.86
C ASP A 196 -17.78 19.12 8.14
N PRO A 197 -18.64 20.10 7.80
CA PRO A 197 -18.39 21.51 8.12
C PRO A 197 -18.24 21.77 9.63
N GLY A 198 -18.93 21.01 10.48
CA GLY A 198 -18.81 21.15 11.92
C GLY A 198 -17.41 20.78 12.42
N MET A 199 -16.77 19.79 11.79
CA MET A 199 -15.39 19.42 12.06
C MET A 199 -14.42 20.53 11.65
N HIS A 200 -14.63 21.18 10.50
CA HIS A 200 -13.81 22.31 10.06
C HIS A 200 -13.82 23.44 11.08
N GLU A 201 -14.99 23.83 11.58
CA GLU A 201 -15.12 24.85 12.62
C GLU A 201 -14.39 24.45 13.92
N ARG A 202 -14.48 23.18 14.32
CA ARG A 202 -13.74 22.66 15.48
C ARG A 202 -12.23 22.74 15.26
N TYR A 203 -11.73 22.28 14.11
CA TYR A 203 -10.30 22.28 13.82
C TYR A 203 -9.73 23.67 13.58
N LYS A 204 -10.48 24.61 12.99
CA LYS A 204 -10.07 26.02 12.92
C LYS A 204 -9.78 26.59 14.31
N ARG A 205 -10.67 26.37 15.28
CA ARG A 205 -10.42 26.76 16.69
C ARG A 205 -9.25 26.02 17.31
N ARG A 206 -9.03 24.74 16.97
CA ARG A 206 -7.86 23.97 17.43
C ARG A 206 -6.56 24.57 16.87
N ILE A 207 -6.55 24.95 15.58
CA ILE A 207 -5.43 25.58 14.88
C ILE A 207 -5.16 26.99 15.43
N GLU A 208 -6.20 27.80 15.66
CA GLU A 208 -6.07 29.12 16.31
C GLU A 208 -5.39 28.98 17.68
N ARG A 209 -5.90 28.08 18.54
CA ARG A 209 -5.26 27.80 19.84
C ARG A 209 -3.82 27.32 19.71
N PHE A 210 -3.52 26.49 18.70
CA PHE A 210 -2.16 26.02 18.44
C PHE A 210 -1.24 27.19 18.04
N ASN A 211 -1.73 28.11 17.23
CA ASN A 211 -1.00 29.30 16.81
C ASN A 211 -0.79 30.31 17.94
N GLU A 212 -1.69 30.36 18.92
CA GLU A 212 -1.59 31.23 20.11
C GLU A 212 -0.58 30.72 21.15
N ILE A 213 -0.06 29.50 21.00
CA ILE A 213 0.93 28.94 21.92
C ILE A 213 2.19 29.81 21.95
N ASN A 214 2.53 30.30 23.14
CA ASN A 214 3.70 31.15 23.39
C ASN A 214 4.64 30.50 24.42
N ALA A 215 5.68 29.87 23.90
CA ALA A 215 6.79 29.28 24.64
C ALA A 215 7.92 30.29 24.94
N ASN A 216 7.68 31.60 24.93
CA ASN A 216 8.66 32.58 25.42
C ASN A 216 8.48 32.90 26.91
N SER A 217 7.26 32.75 27.44
CA SER A 217 6.94 33.06 28.84
C SER A 217 6.81 31.82 29.73
N THR A 218 6.48 30.67 29.15
CA THR A 218 6.24 29.43 29.90
C THR A 218 6.67 28.24 29.05
N PRO A 219 7.32 27.22 29.62
CA PRO A 219 7.72 26.04 28.87
C PRO A 219 6.53 25.32 28.23
N VAL A 220 6.74 24.84 27.00
CA VAL A 220 5.77 24.02 26.27
C VAL A 220 6.46 22.73 25.87
N LEU A 221 5.85 21.59 26.24
CA LEU A 221 6.32 20.28 25.86
C LEU A 221 5.50 19.76 24.66
N PHE A 222 6.14 19.74 23.50
CA PHE A 222 5.65 19.08 22.30
C PHE A 222 6.02 17.58 22.36
N VAL A 223 5.08 16.71 22.04
CA VAL A 223 5.26 15.26 22.08
C VAL A 223 4.99 14.67 20.70
N ARG A 224 5.98 13.96 20.15
CA ARG A 224 5.93 13.37 18.83
C ARG A 224 6.33 11.91 18.88
N THR A 225 5.47 11.02 18.41
CA THR A 225 5.88 9.65 18.08
C THR A 225 6.33 9.61 16.63
N ILE A 226 7.46 8.98 16.31
CA ILE A 226 7.91 8.92 14.91
C ILE A 226 7.21 7.77 14.17
N PRO A 227 6.64 8.01 12.98
CA PRO A 227 6.12 6.97 12.11
C PRO A 227 7.22 6.07 11.57
N THR A 228 8.39 6.64 11.26
CA THR A 228 9.55 5.93 10.72
C THR A 228 10.86 6.38 11.35
N THR A 229 11.85 5.49 11.44
CA THR A 229 13.22 5.85 11.85
C THR A 229 13.89 6.87 10.93
N GLN A 230 13.48 6.95 9.66
CA GLN A 230 14.01 7.89 8.68
C GLN A 230 13.69 9.34 9.06
N GLU A 231 12.59 9.58 9.79
CA GLU A 231 12.25 10.92 10.29
C GLU A 231 13.30 11.47 11.28
N LEU A 232 14.08 10.60 11.95
CA LEU A 232 15.09 11.02 12.92
C LEU A 232 16.10 11.99 12.32
N ALA A 233 16.53 11.78 11.07
CA ALA A 233 17.48 12.65 10.40
C ALA A 233 16.97 14.10 10.24
N ARG A 234 15.65 14.32 10.37
CA ARG A 234 15.00 15.62 10.16
C ARG A 234 14.47 16.25 11.45
N VAL A 235 14.54 15.56 12.59
CA VAL A 235 14.05 16.09 13.87
C VAL A 235 14.69 17.42 14.29
N PRO A 236 16.01 17.65 14.09
CA PRO A 236 16.59 18.97 14.38
C PRO A 236 15.87 20.11 13.66
N GLU A 237 15.52 19.92 12.38
CA GLU A 237 14.74 20.89 11.61
C GLU A 237 13.35 21.13 12.21
N LEU A 238 12.67 20.09 12.69
CA LEU A 238 11.38 20.24 13.37
C LEU A 238 11.54 21.06 14.66
N MET A 239 12.60 20.83 15.43
CA MET A 239 12.88 21.58 16.65
C MET A 239 13.10 23.07 16.36
N ASP A 240 13.87 23.38 15.32
CA ASP A 240 14.11 24.76 14.88
C ASP A 240 12.81 25.45 14.50
N LEU A 241 11.90 24.75 13.80
CA LEU A 241 10.57 25.28 13.45
C LEU A 241 9.70 25.54 14.68
N LEU A 242 9.72 24.65 15.68
CA LEU A 242 8.97 24.84 16.91
C LEU A 242 9.49 26.04 17.71
N ILE A 243 10.82 26.18 17.84
CA ILE A 243 11.45 27.33 18.50
C ILE A 243 11.12 28.62 17.76
N ALA A 244 11.26 28.62 16.43
CA ALA A 244 10.98 29.79 15.60
C ALA A 244 9.51 30.22 15.69
N ARG A 245 8.58 29.26 15.76
CA ARG A 245 7.14 29.52 15.77
C ARG A 245 6.60 29.87 17.15
N HIS A 246 7.00 29.13 18.18
CA HIS A 246 6.38 29.21 19.50
C HIS A 246 7.28 29.87 20.55
N GLY A 247 8.60 29.86 20.38
CA GLY A 247 9.55 30.53 21.27
C GLY A 247 10.60 29.61 21.89
N GLN A 248 11.54 30.21 22.61
CA GLN A 248 12.78 29.55 23.06
C GLN A 248 12.58 28.46 24.13
N GLN A 249 11.48 28.47 24.88
CA GLN A 249 11.14 27.43 25.87
C GLN A 249 10.25 26.34 25.26
N SER A 250 10.39 26.10 23.96
CA SER A 250 9.81 24.94 23.30
C SER A 250 10.69 23.73 23.59
N PHE A 251 10.10 22.66 24.11
CA PHE A 251 10.74 21.38 24.37
C PHE A 251 10.07 20.30 23.53
N LEU A 252 10.84 19.33 23.05
CA LEU A 252 10.36 18.20 22.26
C LEU A 252 10.67 16.88 22.96
N LEU A 253 9.64 16.11 23.31
CA LEU A 253 9.75 14.69 23.61
C LEU A 253 9.48 13.88 22.34
N LEU A 254 10.53 13.25 21.82
CA LEU A 254 10.47 12.36 20.69
C LEU A 254 10.40 10.90 21.15
N ILE A 255 9.32 10.20 20.80
CA ILE A 255 9.12 8.80 21.19
C ILE A 255 9.37 7.91 19.98
N ILE A 256 10.26 6.93 20.16
CA ILE A 256 10.58 5.92 19.16
C ILE A 256 9.98 4.61 19.64
N ASP A 257 8.97 4.12 18.94
CA ASP A 257 8.25 2.91 19.32
C ASP A 257 8.94 1.63 18.84
N PHE A 258 8.59 0.52 19.51
CA PHE A 258 9.05 -0.84 19.20
C PHE A 258 10.57 -1.07 19.31
N GLN A 259 11.22 -0.36 20.22
CA GLN A 259 12.66 -0.42 20.44
C GLN A 259 13.08 -1.60 21.33
N LYS A 260 14.17 -2.25 20.95
CA LYS A 260 14.75 -3.47 21.55
C LYS A 260 16.18 -3.24 22.03
N THR A 261 17.00 -2.53 21.26
CA THR A 261 18.39 -2.22 21.53
C THR A 261 18.53 -1.23 22.69
N ALA A 262 17.76 -0.15 22.66
CA ALA A 262 17.71 0.86 23.72
C ALA A 262 16.31 0.97 24.32
N GLN A 263 16.25 1.31 25.61
CA GLN A 263 14.99 1.54 26.33
C GLN A 263 15.15 2.68 27.32
N GLY A 264 14.12 3.53 27.43
CA GLY A 264 14.09 4.67 28.35
C GLY A 264 14.47 5.99 27.68
N ALA A 265 14.65 7.02 28.51
CA ALA A 265 14.96 8.37 28.05
C ALA A 265 16.44 8.55 27.71
N ALA A 266 16.68 9.44 26.76
CA ALA A 266 17.97 9.85 26.28
C ALA A 266 17.96 11.35 26.00
N VAL A 267 19.13 11.97 26.18
CA VAL A 267 19.41 13.36 25.83
C VAL A 267 20.66 13.42 24.96
N VAL A 268 20.80 14.50 24.21
CA VAL A 268 21.94 14.72 23.32
C VAL A 268 22.68 15.97 23.76
N GLU A 269 24.01 15.88 23.86
CA GLU A 269 24.85 17.03 24.19
C GLU A 269 24.63 18.18 23.21
N GLY A 270 24.39 19.39 23.74
CA GLY A 270 24.12 20.59 22.95
C GLY A 270 22.69 20.72 22.40
N MET A 271 21.78 19.78 22.71
CA MET A 271 20.37 19.85 22.30
C MET A 271 19.44 19.84 23.52
N ASP A 272 19.57 20.85 24.37
CA ASP A 272 18.88 20.95 25.68
C ASP A 272 17.35 20.96 25.59
N ASN A 273 16.79 21.20 24.40
CA ASN A 273 15.35 21.26 24.17
C ASN A 273 14.77 19.95 23.60
N ILE A 274 15.56 18.88 23.44
CA ILE A 274 15.08 17.59 22.91
C ILE A 274 15.38 16.44 23.89
N MET A 275 14.35 15.70 24.26
CA MET A 275 14.45 14.39 24.90
C MET A 275 13.96 13.30 23.94
N VAL A 276 14.72 12.21 23.81
CA VAL A 276 14.32 11.02 23.07
C VAL A 276 13.91 9.93 24.05
N HIS A 277 12.85 9.18 23.77
CA HIS A 277 12.43 8.03 24.57
C HIS A 277 12.29 6.79 23.69
N PHE A 278 13.16 5.82 23.92
CA PHE A 278 13.10 4.51 23.26
C PHE A 278 12.08 3.63 23.99
N LEU A 279 10.97 3.30 23.33
CA LEU A 279 9.85 2.59 23.94
C LEU A 279 9.71 1.18 23.39
N SER A 280 9.68 0.18 24.29
CA SER A 280 9.42 -1.20 23.92
C SER A 280 7.96 -1.40 23.49
N GLY A 281 7.74 -2.29 22.51
CA GLY A 281 6.40 -2.66 22.04
C GLY A 281 5.49 -3.24 23.12
N SER A 282 6.05 -3.78 24.21
CA SER A 282 5.24 -4.32 25.33
C SER A 282 4.45 -3.25 26.08
N LYS A 283 4.77 -1.97 25.90
CA LYS A 283 4.06 -0.84 26.54
C LYS A 283 2.73 -0.50 25.86
N HIS A 284 2.53 -0.95 24.62
CA HIS A 284 1.29 -0.75 23.87
C HIS A 284 0.14 -1.64 24.34
N VAL A 285 0.43 -2.62 25.18
CA VAL A 285 -0.57 -3.50 25.78
C VAL A 285 -0.47 -3.48 27.30
N ASN A 286 -1.60 -3.52 27.98
CA ASN A 286 -1.68 -3.72 29.42
C ASN A 286 -1.46 -5.20 29.77
N GLN A 287 -1.51 -5.52 31.06
CA GLN A 287 -1.31 -6.89 31.56
C GLN A 287 -2.37 -7.90 31.05
N GLU A 288 -3.51 -7.41 30.58
CA GLU A 288 -4.60 -8.20 30.01
C GLU A 288 -4.46 -8.37 28.48
N GLY A 289 -3.37 -7.85 27.89
CA GLY A 289 -3.16 -7.85 26.44
C GLY A 289 -4.03 -6.84 25.69
N LEU A 290 -4.70 -5.94 26.41
CA LEU A 290 -5.51 -4.89 25.81
C LEU A 290 -4.66 -3.64 25.53
N PRO A 291 -4.93 -2.90 24.46
CA PRO A 291 -4.30 -1.61 24.18
C PRO A 291 -4.28 -0.67 25.40
N ALA A 292 -3.12 -0.05 25.64
CA ALA A 292 -2.89 0.90 26.73
C ALA A 292 -2.43 2.27 26.17
N PRO A 293 -2.70 3.39 26.87
CA PRO A 293 -2.09 4.69 26.57
C PRO A 293 -0.60 4.63 26.95
N PRO A 294 0.32 4.42 25.98
CA PRO A 294 1.61 3.82 26.29
C PRO A 294 2.67 4.84 26.73
N TYR A 295 2.38 6.14 26.61
CA TYR A 295 3.38 7.20 26.71
C TYR A 295 3.33 7.97 28.03
N GLY A 296 2.42 7.65 28.94
CA GLY A 296 2.25 8.40 30.19
C GLY A 296 3.52 8.50 31.03
N ASP A 297 4.28 7.40 31.14
CA ASP A 297 5.55 7.40 31.89
C ASP A 297 6.63 8.25 31.21
N ALA A 298 6.75 8.16 29.88
CA ALA A 298 7.69 8.98 29.10
C ALA A 298 7.37 10.49 29.22
N VAL A 299 6.08 10.84 29.18
CA VAL A 299 5.64 12.24 29.35
C VAL A 299 5.94 12.77 30.75
N ASN A 300 5.68 11.99 31.81
CA ASN A 300 6.03 12.40 33.17
C ASN A 300 7.54 12.60 33.34
N LEU A 301 8.34 11.69 32.78
CA LEU A 301 9.80 11.78 32.82
C LEU A 301 10.32 13.04 32.11
N ALA A 302 9.73 13.41 30.96
CA ALA A 302 10.06 14.65 30.26
C ALA A 302 9.63 15.89 31.04
N LEU A 303 8.51 15.85 31.77
CA LEU A 303 8.08 16.94 32.64
C LEU A 303 9.05 17.15 33.80
N ASP A 304 9.48 16.07 34.46
CA ASP A 304 10.50 16.10 35.51
C ASP A 304 11.81 16.70 35.01
N TRP A 305 12.23 16.32 33.81
CA TRP A 305 13.41 16.86 33.15
C TRP A 305 13.32 18.37 32.89
N ILE A 306 12.20 18.87 32.35
CA ILE A 306 12.02 20.31 32.06
C ILE A 306 12.09 21.16 33.33
N VAL A 307 11.57 20.67 34.46
CA VAL A 307 11.63 21.41 35.74
C VAL A 307 12.95 21.19 36.50
N GLY A 308 13.92 20.49 35.89
CA GLY A 308 15.26 20.29 36.46
C GLY A 308 15.34 19.23 37.56
N ARG A 309 14.36 18.32 37.66
CA ARG A 309 14.45 17.17 38.56
C ARG A 309 15.42 16.14 38.00
N SER A 310 16.04 15.40 38.91
CA SER A 310 16.94 14.31 38.54
C SER A 310 16.17 13.18 37.87
N VAL A 311 16.51 12.91 36.61
CA VAL A 311 15.96 11.83 35.80
C VAL A 311 17.08 10.91 35.32
N SER A 312 16.82 9.60 35.27
CA SER A 312 17.77 8.66 34.68
C SER A 312 17.67 8.74 33.15
N VAL A 313 18.66 9.36 32.52
CA VAL A 313 18.75 9.52 31.07
C VAL A 313 20.05 8.92 30.54
N MET A 314 19.98 8.32 29.36
CA MET A 314 21.17 8.03 28.56
C MET A 314 21.70 9.34 27.98
N GLN A 315 23.01 9.53 27.99
CA GLN A 315 23.67 10.67 27.37
C GLN A 315 24.28 10.23 26.04
N PHE A 316 24.02 10.98 24.97
CA PHE A 316 24.64 10.80 23.66
C PHE A 316 25.41 12.07 23.28
N ASP A 317 26.58 11.89 22.67
CA ASP A 317 27.46 13.01 22.28
C ASP A 317 26.89 13.82 21.11
N ASN A 318 26.09 13.19 20.25
CA ASN A 318 25.50 13.84 19.08
C ASN A 318 24.25 13.10 18.57
N TRP A 319 23.50 13.76 17.70
CA TRP A 319 22.25 13.24 17.14
C TRP A 319 22.45 11.98 16.28
N GLU A 320 23.57 11.88 15.57
CA GLU A 320 23.90 10.69 14.76
C GLU A 320 24.00 9.41 15.61
N ALA A 321 24.46 9.55 16.86
CA ALA A 321 24.49 8.44 17.81
C ALA A 321 23.08 7.97 18.21
N ILE A 322 22.09 8.87 18.30
CA ILE A 322 20.67 8.50 18.49
C ILE A 322 20.17 7.68 17.29
N ILE A 323 20.43 8.16 16.06
CA ILE A 323 19.99 7.49 14.82
C ILE A 323 20.57 6.07 14.76
N LYS A 324 21.85 5.91 15.07
CA LYS A 324 22.52 4.59 15.09
C LYS A 324 22.02 3.67 16.20
N CYS A 325 21.55 4.24 17.31
CA CYS A 325 21.04 3.49 18.46
C CYS A 325 19.60 3.01 18.25
N ALA A 326 18.80 3.74 17.47
CA ALA A 326 17.41 3.41 17.20
C ALA A 326 17.28 2.14 16.34
N ASP A 327 16.41 1.23 16.76
CA ASP A 327 15.98 0.12 15.92
C ASP A 327 15.04 0.61 14.84
N TYR A 328 15.22 0.09 13.62
CA TYR A 328 14.36 0.37 12.48
C TYR A 328 12.89 0.15 12.84
N THR A 329 12.07 1.15 12.53
CA THR A 329 10.62 1.06 12.66
C THR A 329 9.95 1.87 11.56
N GLU A 330 8.81 1.38 11.09
CA GLU A 330 7.93 2.05 10.13
C GLU A 330 6.45 1.92 10.54
N TRP A 331 6.23 1.57 11.81
CA TRP A 331 4.93 1.21 12.35
C TRP A 331 3.86 2.31 12.14
N GLY A 332 4.25 3.58 12.19
CA GLY A 332 3.29 4.68 12.04
C GLY A 332 2.87 4.93 10.60
N LEU A 333 3.52 4.27 9.61
CA LEU A 333 3.02 4.19 8.24
C LEU A 333 1.83 3.24 8.12
N ASN A 334 1.63 2.35 9.09
CA ASN A 334 0.49 1.46 9.15
C ASN A 334 -0.62 2.10 9.99
N GLY A 335 -1.81 2.10 9.41
CA GLY A 335 -3.06 2.50 10.05
C GLY A 335 -3.87 1.28 10.48
N LEU A 336 -5.14 1.50 10.81
CA LEU A 336 -6.02 0.43 11.26
C LEU A 336 -6.48 -0.45 10.08
N GLY A 337 -6.80 -1.72 10.38
CA GLY A 337 -7.34 -2.66 9.40
C GLY A 337 -6.37 -3.01 8.27
N GLY A 338 -5.05 -2.87 8.49
CA GLY A 338 -4.01 -3.12 7.49
C GLY A 338 -3.93 -2.06 6.39
N LEU A 339 -4.63 -0.93 6.54
CA LEU A 339 -4.52 0.19 5.62
C LEU A 339 -3.29 1.03 5.95
N TYR A 340 -2.59 1.54 4.94
CA TYR A 340 -1.56 2.56 5.16
C TYR A 340 -2.14 3.83 5.76
N ALA A 341 -1.40 4.47 6.66
CA ALA A 341 -1.73 5.76 7.26
C ALA A 341 -1.75 6.90 6.24
N PHE A 342 -1.04 6.78 5.13
CA PHE A 342 -0.87 7.85 4.13
C PHE A 342 -1.05 7.27 2.72
N GLU A 343 -1.18 8.13 1.72
CA GLU A 343 -1.06 7.69 0.33
C GLU A 343 0.38 7.24 -0.01
N LEU A 344 0.49 6.15 -0.76
CA LEU A 344 1.76 5.60 -1.22
C LEU A 344 2.03 6.01 -2.66
N GLY A 345 3.31 6.20 -3.01
CA GLY A 345 3.75 6.41 -4.38
C GLY A 345 3.42 7.79 -4.96
N MET A 346 2.82 8.68 -4.18
CA MET A 346 2.85 10.10 -4.49
C MET A 346 4.17 10.65 -3.98
N GLU A 347 4.98 11.21 -4.88
CA GLU A 347 5.94 12.22 -4.45
C GLU A 347 5.18 13.32 -3.69
N PRO A 348 5.80 14.01 -2.70
CA PRO A 348 5.19 15.22 -2.17
C PRO A 348 4.73 16.08 -3.35
N PRO A 349 3.50 16.61 -3.35
CA PRO A 349 3.02 17.42 -4.47
C PRO A 349 4.13 18.40 -4.82
N GLN A 350 4.67 18.25 -6.05
CA GLN A 350 5.90 18.94 -6.42
C GLN A 350 5.63 20.43 -6.30
N GLU A 351 6.16 21.07 -5.27
CA GLU A 351 6.42 22.50 -5.31
C GLU A 351 7.32 22.69 -6.53
N GLU A 352 6.88 23.48 -7.51
CA GLU A 352 7.53 23.58 -8.84
C GLU A 352 9.05 23.79 -8.71
N ILE A 353 9.85 22.73 -8.95
CA ILE A 353 11.30 22.82 -9.10
C ILE A 353 11.63 22.69 -10.60
N PRO A 354 12.49 23.54 -11.20
CA PRO A 354 12.65 23.62 -12.65
C PRO A 354 13.20 22.35 -13.31
N GLU A 355 12.44 21.79 -14.26
CA GLU A 355 12.79 20.68 -15.14
C GLU A 355 13.87 21.07 -16.16
N ASN A 356 15.08 20.52 -16.10
CA ASN A 356 15.99 20.40 -17.26
C ASN A 356 17.28 19.62 -16.91
N SER A 357 17.29 18.29 -16.97
CA SER A 357 18.52 17.52 -17.34
C SER A 357 18.27 16.01 -17.47
N LEU A 358 18.06 15.46 -18.67
CA LEU A 358 18.42 14.06 -18.99
C LEU A 358 18.73 13.91 -20.50
N LEU A 359 19.87 13.30 -20.82
CA LEU A 359 20.32 12.93 -22.18
C LEU A 359 20.17 11.41 -22.43
N PRO A 360 20.08 10.95 -23.70
CA PRO A 360 19.78 9.55 -24.04
C PRO A 360 20.96 8.57 -23.85
N PHE A 361 20.62 7.32 -23.52
CA PHE A 361 21.54 6.21 -23.18
C PHE A 361 22.38 5.67 -24.37
N PRO A 362 23.63 5.20 -24.12
CA PRO A 362 24.44 4.49 -25.12
C PRO A 362 23.96 3.05 -25.39
N ASN A 363 24.24 2.56 -26.61
CA ASN A 363 23.81 1.26 -27.14
C ASN A 363 24.20 0.04 -26.27
N PRO A 364 23.35 -1.02 -26.20
CA PRO A 364 23.64 -2.22 -25.42
C PRO A 364 24.85 -3.01 -25.96
N LEU A 365 25.66 -3.54 -25.03
CA LEU A 365 26.82 -4.40 -25.30
C LEU A 365 26.49 -5.66 -26.12
N PRO A 366 27.49 -6.31 -26.73
CA PRO A 366 27.32 -7.57 -27.45
C PRO A 366 26.71 -8.65 -26.56
N ARG A 367 25.76 -9.43 -27.10
CA ARG A 367 25.17 -10.60 -26.44
C ARG A 367 26.26 -11.55 -25.95
N LEU A 368 26.47 -11.62 -24.63
CA LEU A 368 27.28 -12.69 -24.04
C LEU A 368 26.60 -14.03 -24.33
N ALA A 369 27.34 -14.99 -24.89
CA ALA A 369 26.81 -16.31 -25.16
C ALA A 369 26.41 -16.99 -23.84
N ALA A 370 25.22 -17.60 -23.81
CA ALA A 370 24.74 -18.41 -22.70
C ALA A 370 25.66 -19.64 -22.52
N VAL A 371 26.55 -19.62 -21.54
CA VAL A 371 27.44 -20.74 -21.20
C VAL A 371 27.08 -21.25 -19.80
N PRO A 372 26.87 -22.57 -19.59
CA PRO A 372 26.61 -23.14 -18.26
C PRO A 372 27.74 -22.84 -17.27
N VAL A 373 27.41 -22.56 -15.99
CA VAL A 373 28.40 -22.18 -14.93
C VAL A 373 29.60 -23.12 -14.89
N LYS A 374 29.36 -24.44 -14.85
CA LYS A 374 30.43 -25.46 -14.77
C LYS A 374 31.39 -25.40 -15.96
N LYS A 375 30.88 -25.05 -17.15
CA LYS A 375 31.71 -24.90 -18.34
C LYS A 375 32.51 -23.59 -18.26
N LEU A 376 31.87 -22.51 -17.83
CA LEU A 376 32.52 -21.21 -17.64
C LEU A 376 33.66 -21.31 -16.60
N GLU A 377 33.40 -21.90 -15.44
CA GLU A 377 34.39 -22.17 -14.40
C GLU A 377 35.57 -22.97 -14.95
N ARG A 378 35.30 -24.07 -15.68
CA ARG A 378 36.34 -24.88 -16.32
C ARG A 378 37.16 -24.07 -17.33
N ASP A 379 36.52 -23.29 -18.18
CA ASP A 379 37.19 -22.50 -19.22
C ASP A 379 38.07 -21.39 -18.61
N TYR A 380 37.65 -20.79 -17.50
CA TYR A 380 38.48 -19.82 -16.77
C TYR A 380 39.60 -20.48 -15.96
N LEU A 381 39.37 -21.65 -15.36
CA LEU A 381 40.41 -22.41 -14.66
C LEU A 381 41.54 -22.84 -15.60
N LEU A 382 41.23 -23.19 -16.85
CA LEU A 382 42.23 -23.50 -17.88
C LEU A 382 43.08 -22.28 -18.29
N LYS A 383 42.55 -21.06 -18.11
CA LYS A 383 43.23 -19.79 -18.42
C LYS A 383 43.92 -19.17 -17.20
N ALA A 384 43.74 -19.74 -16.00
CA ALA A 384 44.30 -19.19 -14.79
C ALA A 384 45.84 -19.26 -14.80
N PRO A 385 46.53 -18.24 -14.27
CA PRO A 385 47.99 -18.24 -14.18
C PRO A 385 48.53 -19.42 -13.35
N ARG A 386 49.75 -19.87 -13.70
CA ARG A 386 50.44 -20.96 -12.97
C ARG A 386 50.58 -20.59 -11.49
N PRO A 387 50.61 -21.56 -10.55
CA PRO A 387 50.67 -21.28 -9.11
C PRO A 387 51.78 -20.31 -8.70
N GLU A 388 52.91 -20.35 -9.39
CA GLU A 388 54.11 -19.53 -9.18
C GLU A 388 53.95 -18.07 -9.64
N GLN A 389 52.90 -17.75 -10.40
CA GLN A 389 52.56 -16.39 -10.84
C GLN A 389 51.42 -15.77 -10.02
N ARG A 390 50.91 -16.47 -9.01
CA ARG A 390 49.79 -15.98 -8.18
C ARG A 390 50.32 -15.01 -7.11
N PRO A 391 49.60 -13.90 -6.82
CA PRO A 391 49.99 -13.00 -5.75
C PRO A 391 50.01 -13.76 -4.41
N GLN A 392 51.08 -13.59 -3.62
CA GLN A 392 51.23 -14.20 -2.30
C GLN A 392 50.39 -13.46 -1.27
N LEU A 393 49.07 -13.65 -1.32
CA LEU A 393 48.10 -13.10 -0.38
C LEU A 393 47.95 -14.08 0.80
N ARG A 394 48.97 -14.18 1.67
CA ARG A 394 48.79 -14.94 2.90
C ARG A 394 47.79 -14.17 3.77
N GLN A 395 46.65 -14.81 4.08
CA GLN A 395 45.57 -14.29 4.97
C GLN A 395 44.56 -13.30 4.35
N LEU A 396 44.41 -13.24 3.03
CA LEU A 396 43.35 -12.44 2.39
C LEU A 396 42.47 -13.28 1.46
N GLN A 397 41.15 -13.17 1.62
CA GLN A 397 40.16 -13.81 0.75
C GLN A 397 39.34 -12.76 -0.01
N VAL A 398 39.12 -12.98 -1.31
CA VAL A 398 38.28 -12.13 -2.16
C VAL A 398 36.89 -12.74 -2.31
N VAL A 399 35.86 -11.98 -1.94
CA VAL A 399 34.47 -12.44 -1.81
C VAL A 399 33.55 -11.66 -2.73
N PRO A 400 33.06 -12.25 -3.84
CA PRO A 400 32.06 -11.60 -4.68
C PRO A 400 30.72 -11.42 -3.94
N LEU A 401 30.13 -10.21 -4.02
CA LEU A 401 28.83 -9.87 -3.44
C LEU A 401 27.75 -9.62 -4.50
N GLY A 402 27.66 -10.55 -5.45
CA GLY A 402 26.70 -10.50 -6.54
C GLY A 402 27.10 -9.48 -7.61
N PHE A 403 26.12 -9.18 -8.48
CA PHE A 403 26.29 -8.47 -9.76
C PHE A 403 26.63 -9.35 -10.96
N GLY A 404 25.97 -10.51 -11.04
CA GLY A 404 26.21 -11.47 -12.11
C GLY A 404 27.57 -12.15 -11.99
N GLY A 405 27.80 -13.15 -12.83
CA GLY A 405 28.98 -14.02 -12.75
C GLY A 405 30.33 -13.36 -13.07
N LEU A 406 30.36 -12.07 -13.44
CA LEU A 406 31.57 -11.42 -13.96
C LEU A 406 32.61 -11.11 -12.89
N VAL A 407 32.18 -10.77 -11.66
CA VAL A 407 33.11 -10.60 -10.53
C VAL A 407 33.78 -11.93 -10.21
N LYS A 408 32.98 -13.00 -10.06
CA LYS A 408 33.50 -14.36 -9.83
C LYS A 408 34.43 -14.82 -10.95
N ALA A 409 34.02 -14.64 -12.21
CA ALA A 409 34.85 -14.98 -13.37
C ALA A 409 36.18 -14.22 -13.37
N THR A 410 36.18 -12.94 -13.03
CA THR A 410 37.40 -12.13 -12.89
C THR A 410 38.32 -12.69 -11.80
N VAL A 411 37.79 -13.01 -10.62
CA VAL A 411 38.57 -13.59 -9.51
C VAL A 411 39.21 -14.93 -9.90
N ILE A 412 38.46 -15.80 -10.59
CA ILE A 412 38.99 -17.07 -11.12
C ILE A 412 40.08 -16.81 -12.18
N ALA A 413 39.85 -15.88 -13.10
CA ALA A 413 40.82 -15.53 -14.15
C ALA A 413 42.13 -14.96 -13.59
N MET A 414 42.07 -14.31 -12.42
CA MET A 414 43.25 -13.84 -11.67
C MET A 414 43.99 -14.98 -10.95
N GLY A 415 43.44 -16.19 -10.91
CA GLY A 415 44.01 -17.31 -10.18
C GLY A 415 43.88 -17.18 -8.66
N ILE A 416 42.97 -16.32 -8.19
CA ILE A 416 42.69 -16.13 -6.76
C ILE A 416 41.75 -17.27 -6.31
N PRO A 417 42.11 -18.05 -5.27
CA PRO A 417 41.19 -19.03 -4.69
C PRO A 417 39.94 -18.34 -4.18
N SER A 418 38.76 -18.82 -4.60
CA SER A 418 37.49 -18.27 -4.15
C SER A 418 36.51 -19.43 -3.93
N PRO A 419 36.10 -19.70 -2.67
CA PRO A 419 35.13 -20.76 -2.40
C PRO A 419 33.82 -20.50 -3.15
N ALA A 420 33.01 -21.55 -3.35
CA ALA A 420 31.68 -21.35 -3.89
C ALA A 420 30.79 -20.66 -2.83
N LEU A 421 30.28 -19.48 -3.17
CA LEU A 421 29.51 -18.62 -2.27
C LEU A 421 28.13 -18.29 -2.84
N PRO A 422 27.16 -17.91 -1.99
CA PRO A 422 25.76 -17.74 -2.40
C PRO A 422 25.57 -16.69 -3.48
N PHE A 423 26.41 -15.65 -3.49
CA PHE A 423 26.28 -14.51 -4.38
C PHE A 423 27.12 -14.62 -5.66
N ASP A 424 27.89 -15.69 -5.87
CA ASP A 424 28.88 -15.80 -6.96
C ASP A 424 28.28 -15.66 -8.37
N TRP A 425 27.06 -16.16 -8.57
CA TRP A 425 26.44 -16.33 -9.90
C TRP A 425 25.03 -15.74 -10.00
N ILE A 426 24.64 -14.91 -9.03
CA ILE A 426 23.33 -14.27 -8.98
C ILE A 426 23.43 -12.76 -9.15
N GLN A 427 22.37 -12.17 -9.67
CA GLN A 427 22.17 -10.73 -9.56
C GLN A 427 21.37 -10.47 -8.28
N ILE A 428 21.81 -9.50 -7.48
CA ILE A 428 21.17 -9.17 -6.22
C ILE A 428 21.21 -7.66 -6.02
N SER A 429 20.05 -7.07 -5.76
CA SER A 429 19.92 -5.67 -5.40
C SER A 429 20.65 -5.39 -4.08
N ASP A 430 21.03 -4.15 -3.84
CA ASP A 430 21.61 -3.75 -2.56
C ASP A 430 20.62 -3.99 -1.40
N ALA A 431 19.33 -3.73 -1.60
CA ALA A 431 18.26 -4.08 -0.66
C ALA A 431 18.22 -5.58 -0.35
N GLY A 432 18.34 -6.44 -1.38
CA GLY A 432 18.40 -7.89 -1.21
C GLY A 432 19.64 -8.34 -0.43
N LEU A 433 20.78 -7.75 -0.74
CA LEU A 433 22.03 -8.06 -0.06
C LEU A 433 21.97 -7.66 1.42
N LEU A 434 21.51 -6.44 1.73
CA LEU A 434 21.28 -5.98 3.10
C LEU A 434 20.29 -6.88 3.84
N HIS A 435 19.21 -7.30 3.17
CA HIS A 435 18.21 -8.20 3.73
C HIS A 435 18.84 -9.50 4.21
N PHE A 436 19.57 -10.22 3.35
CA PHE A 436 20.16 -11.52 3.72
C PHE A 436 21.35 -11.40 4.67
N LEU A 437 22.13 -10.31 4.58
CA LEU A 437 23.20 -10.05 5.55
C LEU A 437 22.63 -9.81 6.96
N ARG A 438 21.56 -9.03 7.08
CA ARG A 438 20.96 -8.64 8.36
C ARG A 438 20.04 -9.74 8.95
N LYS A 439 19.25 -10.40 8.12
CA LYS A 439 18.17 -11.32 8.56
C LYS A 439 18.49 -12.80 8.34
N GLY A 440 19.56 -13.14 7.61
CA GLY A 440 19.89 -14.51 7.22
C GLY A 440 19.16 -14.96 5.94
N PHE A 441 19.56 -16.11 5.39
CA PHE A 441 19.04 -16.63 4.11
C PHE A 441 17.65 -17.28 4.24
N GLU A 442 17.23 -17.57 5.48
CA GLU A 442 15.93 -18.12 5.82
C GLU A 442 14.82 -17.05 5.77
N ALA A 443 15.17 -15.78 5.96
CA ALA A 443 14.22 -14.68 6.12
C ALA A 443 13.30 -14.53 4.88
N PRO A 444 11.99 -14.35 5.07
CA PRO A 444 11.04 -14.19 3.97
C PRO A 444 11.26 -12.84 3.28
N ILE A 445 11.15 -12.83 1.96
CA ILE A 445 11.36 -11.61 1.16
C ILE A 445 10.07 -10.83 0.91
N ARG A 446 8.89 -11.38 1.20
CA ARG A 446 7.58 -10.71 1.03
C ARG A 446 6.94 -10.44 2.39
N ASP A 447 6.87 -9.17 2.78
CA ASP A 447 6.12 -8.73 3.96
C ASP A 447 4.63 -8.57 3.59
N GLY A 448 3.70 -9.06 4.43
CA GLY A 448 2.26 -8.75 4.33
C GLY A 448 1.32 -9.80 3.73
N LEU A 449 1.80 -10.92 3.19
CA LEU A 449 0.94 -11.99 2.66
C LEU A 449 0.60 -13.08 3.71
N GLY A 450 0.25 -12.69 4.95
CA GLY A 450 -0.15 -13.63 6.02
C GLY A 450 0.78 -14.84 6.19
N ALA A 451 0.27 -15.94 6.75
CA ALA A 451 1.00 -17.21 6.85
C ALA A 451 1.22 -17.92 5.48
N GLY A 452 1.13 -17.21 4.35
CA GLY A 452 1.18 -17.78 2.98
C GLY A 452 2.00 -16.97 1.97
N GLY A 453 2.78 -15.97 2.39
CA GLY A 453 3.60 -15.14 1.51
C GLY A 453 4.87 -15.80 0.98
N GLN A 454 5.30 -16.85 1.67
CA GLN A 454 6.26 -17.81 1.16
C GLN A 454 5.46 -18.91 0.48
N ARG A 455 5.91 -19.46 -0.66
CA ARG A 455 5.37 -20.74 -1.13
C ARG A 455 5.30 -21.66 0.09
N PRO A 456 4.15 -22.25 0.46
CA PRO A 456 4.04 -23.01 1.72
C PRO A 456 5.09 -24.13 1.86
N SER A 457 5.69 -24.54 0.74
CA SER A 457 6.79 -25.50 0.64
C SER A 457 8.19 -24.94 0.87
N GLU A 458 8.39 -23.62 0.80
CA GLU A 458 9.70 -23.00 0.82
C GLU A 458 10.10 -22.64 2.24
N LYS A 459 11.28 -23.11 2.68
CA LYS A 459 11.78 -22.86 4.05
C LYS A 459 12.74 -21.67 4.12
N ARG A 460 13.30 -21.25 2.99
CA ARG A 460 14.29 -20.17 2.91
C ARG A 460 13.81 -19.10 1.94
N GLY A 461 13.64 -17.86 2.41
CA GLY A 461 13.21 -16.78 1.52
C GLY A 461 14.22 -16.46 0.41
N PHE A 462 15.50 -16.88 0.54
CA PHE A 462 16.46 -16.79 -0.57
C PHE A 462 16.07 -17.60 -1.81
N PHE A 463 15.26 -18.66 -1.70
CA PHE A 463 14.76 -19.40 -2.86
C PHE A 463 13.37 -18.93 -3.31
N ASP A 464 12.82 -17.88 -2.71
CA ASP A 464 11.56 -17.28 -3.17
C ASP A 464 11.81 -16.41 -4.40
N TYR A 465 11.07 -16.68 -5.46
CA TYR A 465 11.07 -15.94 -6.72
C TYR A 465 9.64 -15.81 -7.24
N ALA A 466 9.35 -14.70 -7.91
CA ALA A 466 8.03 -14.45 -8.48
C ALA A 466 7.92 -14.91 -9.93
N THR A 467 9.04 -14.99 -10.65
CA THR A 467 9.05 -15.41 -12.06
C THR A 467 10.09 -16.50 -12.28
N ARG A 468 9.73 -17.53 -13.05
CA ARG A 468 10.63 -18.56 -13.59
C ARG A 468 10.40 -18.72 -15.09
N ARG A 469 11.44 -18.49 -15.90
CA ARG A 469 11.32 -18.42 -17.36
C ARG A 469 12.58 -18.87 -18.07
N LYS A 470 12.43 -19.52 -19.23
CA LYS A 470 13.55 -19.85 -20.12
C LYS A 470 14.08 -18.60 -20.83
N VAL A 471 15.40 -18.40 -20.84
CA VAL A 471 16.03 -17.21 -21.45
C VAL A 471 16.18 -17.42 -22.96
N GLY A 472 15.21 -16.94 -23.74
CA GLY A 472 15.17 -17.09 -25.19
C GLY A 472 15.16 -18.57 -25.62
N GLU A 473 15.93 -18.91 -26.66
CA GLU A 473 16.11 -20.30 -27.11
C GLU A 473 17.12 -21.09 -26.26
N SER A 474 17.82 -20.44 -25.34
CA SER A 474 18.87 -21.09 -24.54
C SER A 474 18.30 -22.04 -23.49
N ASN A 475 19.08 -23.03 -23.05
CA ASN A 475 18.68 -23.92 -21.95
C ASN A 475 18.78 -23.27 -20.55
N LEU A 476 18.99 -21.96 -20.47
CA LEU A 476 19.07 -21.25 -19.19
C LEU A 476 17.67 -20.94 -18.66
N MET A 477 17.53 -21.09 -17.35
CA MET A 477 16.35 -20.66 -16.61
C MET A 477 16.69 -19.39 -15.83
N MET A 478 15.88 -18.35 -16.01
CA MET A 478 15.84 -17.16 -15.19
C MET A 478 14.80 -17.38 -14.09
N CYS A 479 15.19 -17.25 -12.83
CA CYS A 479 14.28 -17.18 -11.70
C CYS A 479 14.52 -15.87 -10.95
N ARG A 480 13.54 -14.97 -10.85
CA ARG A 480 13.74 -13.63 -10.26
C ARG A 480 12.67 -13.23 -9.26
N SER A 481 13.08 -12.46 -8.26
CA SER A 481 12.26 -11.74 -7.29
C SER A 481 12.54 -10.24 -7.39
N HIS A 482 11.94 -9.44 -6.50
CA HIS A 482 12.29 -8.02 -6.37
C HIS A 482 13.65 -7.79 -5.69
N LEU A 483 14.21 -8.82 -5.00
CA LEU A 483 15.50 -8.69 -4.31
C LEU A 483 16.67 -9.27 -5.09
N HIS A 484 16.47 -10.38 -5.81
CA HIS A 484 17.56 -11.12 -6.48
C HIS A 484 17.06 -11.97 -7.65
N SER A 485 17.99 -12.46 -8.48
CA SER A 485 17.70 -13.37 -9.59
C SER A 485 18.81 -14.37 -9.88
N PHE A 486 18.38 -15.58 -10.24
CA PHE A 486 19.16 -16.70 -10.72
C PHE A 486 19.09 -16.73 -12.25
N TRP A 487 20.23 -16.80 -12.92
CA TRP A 487 20.32 -16.79 -14.39
C TRP A 487 20.91 -18.05 -15.00
N HIS A 488 21.65 -18.79 -14.18
CA HIS A 488 22.37 -19.99 -14.62
C HIS A 488 21.98 -21.25 -13.86
N ASP A 489 21.29 -21.07 -12.74
CA ASP A 489 20.89 -22.10 -11.80
C ASP A 489 19.36 -22.08 -11.72
N ASP A 490 18.74 -23.24 -11.74
CA ASP A 490 17.30 -23.36 -11.49
C ASP A 490 17.08 -23.71 -10.01
N PRO A 491 16.68 -22.75 -9.15
CA PRO A 491 16.42 -23.03 -7.74
C PRO A 491 15.24 -23.99 -7.54
N ALA A 492 14.50 -24.42 -8.57
CA ALA A 492 13.54 -25.53 -8.46
C ALA A 492 14.23 -26.91 -8.44
N ASP A 493 15.47 -27.02 -8.94
CA ASP A 493 16.24 -28.27 -8.93
C ASP A 493 16.78 -28.56 -7.50
N PRO A 494 16.43 -29.70 -6.89
CA PRO A 494 16.90 -30.07 -5.56
C PRO A 494 18.43 -30.12 -5.42
N GLU A 495 19.16 -30.51 -6.47
CA GLU A 495 20.63 -30.57 -6.43
C GLU A 495 21.25 -29.18 -6.46
N VAL A 496 20.63 -28.24 -7.19
CA VAL A 496 21.00 -26.82 -7.17
C VAL A 496 20.79 -26.27 -5.77
N ARG A 497 19.62 -26.51 -5.15
CA ARG A 497 19.32 -26.06 -3.77
C ARG A 497 20.35 -26.57 -2.77
N LYS A 498 20.62 -27.86 -2.78
CA LYS A 498 21.63 -28.48 -1.91
C LYS A 498 23.03 -27.87 -2.13
N GLY A 499 23.35 -27.53 -3.37
CA GLY A 499 24.54 -26.77 -3.72
C GLY A 499 24.58 -25.40 -3.01
N TYR A 500 23.49 -24.62 -3.07
CA TYR A 500 23.39 -23.33 -2.38
C TYR A 500 23.39 -23.45 -0.86
N GLU A 501 22.79 -24.50 -0.28
CA GLU A 501 22.86 -24.74 1.17
C GLU A 501 24.29 -24.86 1.66
N LYS A 502 25.13 -25.61 0.93
CA LYS A 502 26.57 -25.67 1.22
C LYS A 502 27.26 -24.32 1.03
N ARG A 503 26.82 -23.51 0.06
CA ARG A 503 27.35 -22.14 -0.12
C ARG A 503 26.97 -21.23 1.05
N PHE A 504 25.76 -21.36 1.60
CA PHE A 504 25.35 -20.61 2.80
C PHE A 504 26.24 -21.00 3.99
N GLU A 505 26.46 -22.30 4.22
CA GLU A 505 27.36 -22.78 5.26
C GLU A 505 28.79 -22.23 5.08
N ASN A 506 29.33 -22.31 3.86
CA ASN A 506 30.64 -21.73 3.56
C ASN A 506 30.68 -20.24 3.93
N PHE A 507 29.67 -19.47 3.50
CA PHE A 507 29.58 -18.04 3.78
C PHE A 507 29.55 -17.74 5.29
N GLU A 508 28.76 -18.47 6.06
CA GLU A 508 28.69 -18.31 7.53
C GLU A 508 29.99 -18.73 8.23
N THR A 509 30.75 -19.68 7.67
CA THR A 509 32.04 -20.07 8.25
C THR A 509 33.15 -19.05 8.02
N MET A 510 33.03 -18.17 7.00
CA MET A 510 34.07 -17.18 6.68
C MET A 510 34.37 -16.23 7.84
N ALA A 511 33.33 -15.85 8.60
CA ALA A 511 33.46 -15.00 9.78
C ALA A 511 34.40 -15.60 10.86
N LYS A 512 34.62 -16.92 10.85
CA LYS A 512 35.41 -17.65 11.85
C LYS A 512 36.88 -17.84 11.47
N THR A 513 37.25 -17.51 10.23
CA THR A 513 38.61 -17.81 9.71
C THR A 513 39.69 -16.87 10.24
N GLY A 514 39.31 -15.63 10.61
CA GLY A 514 40.24 -14.58 10.99
C GLY A 514 41.03 -13.97 9.83
N ASP A 515 40.81 -14.44 8.59
CA ASP A 515 41.40 -13.87 7.38
C ASP A 515 40.77 -12.51 7.06
N THR A 516 41.55 -11.60 6.46
CA THR A 516 41.01 -10.36 5.88
C THR A 516 40.09 -10.70 4.71
N LEU A 517 38.88 -10.16 4.71
CA LEU A 517 37.86 -10.43 3.69
C LEU A 517 37.66 -9.18 2.84
N LEU A 518 38.11 -9.22 1.58
CA LEU A 518 37.80 -8.20 0.59
C LEU A 518 36.52 -8.57 -0.14
N PHE A 519 35.42 -7.95 0.24
CA PHE A 519 34.14 -8.06 -0.44
C PHE A 519 34.14 -7.20 -1.71
N VAL A 520 33.73 -7.76 -2.84
CA VAL A 520 33.72 -7.06 -4.14
C VAL A 520 32.32 -7.05 -4.71
N ARG A 521 31.77 -5.86 -4.92
CA ARG A 521 30.45 -5.64 -5.54
C ARG A 521 30.58 -4.64 -6.68
N VAL A 522 29.92 -4.93 -7.79
CA VAL A 522 29.66 -3.91 -8.82
C VAL A 522 28.25 -3.37 -8.56
N VAL A 523 28.06 -2.06 -8.60
CA VAL A 523 26.77 -1.44 -8.23
C VAL A 523 25.74 -1.59 -9.34
N ALA A 524 24.47 -1.85 -8.99
CA ALA A 524 23.39 -1.91 -9.98
C ALA A 524 22.92 -0.57 -10.48
N THR A 525 22.94 0.40 -9.61
CA THR A 525 22.67 1.78 -9.94
C THR A 525 23.69 2.67 -9.25
N ALA A 526 23.89 3.87 -9.81
CA ALA A 526 24.70 4.89 -9.15
C ALA A 526 24.13 5.26 -7.75
N SER A 527 22.82 5.10 -7.54
CA SER A 527 22.18 5.34 -6.25
C SER A 527 22.60 4.38 -5.13
N GLU A 528 23.15 3.19 -5.45
CA GLU A 528 23.71 2.31 -4.41
C GLU A 528 24.91 2.96 -3.69
N LEU A 529 25.64 3.86 -4.34
CA LEU A 529 26.78 4.56 -3.73
C LEU A 529 26.33 5.44 -2.55
N GLY A 530 25.15 6.05 -2.63
CA GLY A 530 24.56 6.83 -1.54
C GLY A 530 24.25 6.01 -0.28
N ARG A 531 24.13 4.68 -0.44
CA ARG A 531 23.83 3.72 0.65
C ARG A 531 25.00 2.77 0.96
N ALA A 532 26.18 3.03 0.40
CA ALA A 532 27.33 2.14 0.56
C ALA A 532 27.70 1.92 2.04
N TYR A 533 27.52 2.94 2.88
CA TYR A 533 27.75 2.83 4.33
C TYR A 533 26.92 1.74 5.01
N GLU A 534 25.66 1.55 4.58
CA GLU A 534 24.79 0.53 5.17
C GLU A 534 25.32 -0.87 4.89
N LEU A 535 25.84 -1.07 3.67
CA LEU A 535 26.41 -2.35 3.25
C LEU A 535 27.73 -2.61 3.97
N THR A 536 28.61 -1.62 4.05
CA THR A 536 29.85 -1.71 4.84
C THR A 536 29.55 -2.08 6.29
N GLN A 537 28.62 -1.37 6.95
CA GLN A 537 28.22 -1.67 8.32
C GLN A 537 27.61 -3.07 8.48
N ALA A 538 26.77 -3.52 7.54
CA ALA A 538 26.19 -4.86 7.57
C ALA A 538 27.28 -5.95 7.46
N LEU A 539 28.29 -5.73 6.60
CA LEU A 539 29.44 -6.64 6.46
C LEU A 539 30.30 -6.64 7.72
N SER A 540 30.69 -5.47 8.23
CA SER A 540 31.51 -5.35 9.44
C SER A 540 30.79 -5.91 10.67
N LYS A 541 29.47 -5.77 10.75
CA LYS A 541 28.65 -6.41 11.80
C LYS A 541 28.64 -7.93 11.70
N LYS A 542 28.53 -8.49 10.49
CA LYS A 542 28.44 -9.94 10.28
C LYS A 542 29.79 -10.64 10.35
N PHE A 543 30.83 -10.02 9.81
CA PHE A 543 32.14 -10.61 9.63
C PHE A 543 33.21 -10.05 10.57
N GLY A 544 32.97 -8.92 11.23
CA GLY A 544 33.96 -8.26 12.09
C GLY A 544 34.82 -7.22 11.36
N PRO A 545 35.79 -6.60 12.05
CA PRO A 545 36.62 -5.51 11.53
C PRO A 545 37.58 -5.92 10.40
N GLN A 546 37.72 -7.22 10.13
CA GLN A 546 38.53 -7.74 9.02
C GLN A 546 37.82 -7.65 7.66
N ALA A 547 36.57 -7.21 7.62
CA ALA A 547 35.81 -6.99 6.40
C ALA A 547 36.18 -5.65 5.76
N ALA A 548 36.50 -5.68 4.46
CA ALA A 548 36.66 -4.48 3.64
C ALA A 548 35.77 -4.60 2.40
N LEU A 549 35.28 -3.49 1.88
CA LEU A 549 34.39 -3.43 0.72
C LEU A 549 35.02 -2.68 -0.44
N LEU A 550 35.01 -3.31 -1.61
CA LEU A 550 35.25 -2.70 -2.91
C LEU A 550 33.92 -2.56 -3.65
N LEU A 551 33.50 -1.33 -3.92
CA LEU A 551 32.42 -1.02 -4.86
C LEU A 551 33.00 -0.62 -6.21
N ILE A 552 32.52 -1.24 -7.28
CA ILE A 552 32.89 -0.90 -8.65
C ILE A 552 31.70 -0.23 -9.31
N CYS A 553 31.88 0.99 -9.82
CA CYS A 553 30.89 1.69 -10.62
C CYS A 553 31.33 1.66 -12.08
N ASP A 554 30.60 0.93 -12.91
CA ASP A 554 30.89 0.77 -14.33
C ASP A 554 30.46 1.99 -15.16
N PHE A 555 31.02 2.08 -16.37
CA PHE A 555 30.69 3.06 -17.41
C PHE A 555 30.92 4.51 -17.00
N GLN A 556 31.99 4.76 -16.24
CA GLN A 556 32.31 6.09 -15.73
C GLN A 556 33.34 6.79 -16.62
N VAL A 557 33.14 8.07 -16.91
CA VAL A 557 34.15 8.92 -17.57
C VAL A 557 35.33 9.23 -16.66
N LYS A 558 35.07 9.54 -15.37
CA LYS A 558 36.13 9.69 -14.37
C LYS A 558 36.56 8.30 -13.92
N VAL A 559 37.83 7.93 -14.13
CA VAL A 559 38.33 6.57 -13.82
C VAL A 559 39.32 6.61 -12.68
N GLY A 560 39.18 5.70 -11.72
CA GLY A 560 40.16 5.51 -10.65
C GLY A 560 39.56 5.14 -9.31
N PRO A 561 40.43 4.88 -8.31
CA PRO A 561 40.01 4.64 -6.93
C PRO A 561 39.61 5.93 -6.23
N LEU A 562 38.55 5.85 -5.45
CA LEU A 562 38.05 6.89 -4.56
C LEU A 562 37.85 6.31 -3.17
N MET A 563 38.03 7.15 -2.15
CA MET A 563 37.72 6.87 -0.75
C MET A 563 36.70 7.89 -0.26
N VAL A 564 35.77 7.45 0.59
CA VAL A 564 34.91 8.36 1.34
C VAL A 564 35.64 8.69 2.64
N ASP A 565 35.76 9.98 2.96
CA ASP A 565 36.34 10.43 4.22
C ASP A 565 35.68 9.70 5.39
N THR A 566 36.45 9.31 6.40
CA THR A 566 36.04 8.51 7.58
C THR A 566 35.71 7.03 7.36
N PHE A 567 35.79 6.47 6.13
CA PHE A 567 35.51 5.05 5.86
C PHE A 567 36.74 4.31 5.32
N ASP A 568 37.67 3.97 6.22
CA ASP A 568 38.93 3.28 5.90
C ASP A 568 38.77 1.82 5.44
N ASP A 569 37.57 1.25 5.54
CA ASP A 569 37.22 -0.11 5.14
C ASP A 569 36.40 -0.15 3.84
N LEU A 570 36.21 0.99 3.16
CA LEU A 570 35.48 1.09 1.89
C LEU A 570 36.31 1.81 0.81
N MET A 571 36.56 1.11 -0.29
CA MET A 571 37.09 1.71 -1.52
C MET A 571 36.03 1.65 -2.63
N VAL A 572 35.91 2.74 -3.39
CA VAL A 572 35.10 2.80 -4.60
C VAL A 572 35.99 2.93 -5.82
N TYR A 573 35.69 2.21 -6.90
CA TYR A 573 36.45 2.27 -8.13
C TYR A 573 35.53 2.63 -9.29
N PHE A 574 35.76 3.78 -9.91
CA PHE A 574 35.08 4.15 -11.14
C PHE A 574 35.80 3.53 -12.34
N LEU A 575 35.06 2.73 -13.11
CA LEU A 575 35.59 1.92 -14.20
C LEU A 575 35.01 2.38 -15.54
N GLU A 576 35.90 2.61 -16.52
CA GLU A 576 35.52 3.01 -17.87
C GLU A 576 34.81 1.89 -18.64
N ALA A 577 33.95 2.29 -19.58
CA ALA A 577 33.22 1.36 -20.45
C ALA A 577 34.11 0.38 -21.21
N ASP A 578 35.33 0.81 -21.60
CA ASP A 578 36.28 0.00 -22.35
C ASP A 578 36.81 -1.22 -21.58
N ALA A 579 36.73 -1.20 -20.25
CA ALA A 579 37.13 -2.34 -19.42
C ALA A 579 36.29 -3.59 -19.71
N GLN A 580 35.02 -3.43 -20.12
CA GLN A 580 34.09 -4.51 -20.45
C GLN A 580 34.49 -5.29 -21.72
N LYS A 581 35.47 -4.79 -22.49
CA LYS A 581 36.05 -5.52 -23.63
C LYS A 581 37.04 -6.60 -23.19
N SER A 582 37.49 -6.59 -21.94
CA SER A 582 38.40 -7.57 -21.35
C SER A 582 37.65 -8.83 -20.89
N ALA A 583 38.31 -10.00 -20.94
CA ALA A 583 37.77 -11.23 -20.35
C ALA A 583 37.70 -11.21 -18.80
N ALA A 584 38.35 -10.22 -18.18
CA ALA A 584 38.39 -10.02 -16.73
C ALA A 584 38.26 -8.51 -16.45
N PRO A 585 37.07 -7.92 -16.68
CA PRO A 585 36.88 -6.47 -16.68
C PRO A 585 37.24 -5.83 -15.33
N TYR A 586 37.00 -6.55 -14.23
CA TYR A 586 37.23 -6.04 -12.88
C TYR A 586 38.63 -6.32 -12.33
N LYS A 587 39.55 -6.85 -13.16
CA LYS A 587 40.90 -7.21 -12.71
C LYS A 587 41.65 -6.00 -12.13
N LYS A 588 41.57 -4.86 -12.81
CA LYS A 588 42.25 -3.62 -12.40
C LYS A 588 41.69 -3.10 -11.06
N PRO A 589 40.37 -2.88 -10.89
CA PRO A 589 39.79 -2.54 -9.59
C PRO A 589 40.19 -3.47 -8.45
N ILE A 590 40.12 -4.79 -8.67
CA ILE A 590 40.44 -5.79 -7.63
C ILE A 590 41.92 -5.74 -7.26
N LEU A 591 42.84 -5.63 -8.24
CA LEU A 591 44.26 -5.47 -7.94
C LEU A 591 44.55 -4.18 -7.16
N THR A 592 43.90 -3.07 -7.52
CA THR A 592 44.04 -1.82 -6.77
C THR A 592 43.55 -1.97 -5.32
N ALA A 593 42.45 -2.68 -5.08
CA ALA A 593 41.96 -2.94 -3.71
C ALA A 593 42.89 -3.85 -2.91
N LEU A 594 43.51 -4.83 -3.56
CA LEU A 594 44.50 -5.70 -2.92
C LEU A 594 45.77 -4.93 -2.55
N GLU A 595 46.21 -4.01 -3.42
CA GLU A 595 47.34 -3.12 -3.13
C GLU A 595 47.02 -2.20 -1.94
N TRP A 596 45.81 -1.63 -1.92
CA TRP A 596 45.29 -0.82 -0.82
C TRP A 596 45.34 -1.57 0.52
N LEU A 597 44.76 -2.78 0.57
CA LEU A 597 44.76 -3.61 1.78
C LEU A 597 46.15 -4.10 2.20
N SER A 598 47.12 -4.12 1.29
CA SER A 598 48.52 -4.42 1.61
C SER A 598 49.29 -3.24 2.21
N GLY A 599 48.65 -2.08 2.37
CA GLY A 599 49.27 -0.85 2.88
C GLY A 599 50.12 -0.12 1.84
N LYS A 600 50.00 -0.45 0.54
CA LYS A 600 50.68 0.28 -0.52
C LYS A 600 50.05 1.66 -0.66
N GLU A 601 50.87 2.70 -0.71
CA GLU A 601 50.40 4.06 -0.97
C GLU A 601 49.82 4.14 -2.39
N LEU A 602 48.56 4.58 -2.49
CA LEU A 602 47.83 4.71 -3.75
C LEU A 602 47.38 6.16 -3.91
N LYS A 603 47.48 6.67 -5.14
CA LYS A 603 46.88 7.96 -5.48
C LYS A 603 45.37 7.76 -5.63
N MET A 604 44.63 8.14 -4.59
CA MET A 604 43.17 8.07 -4.55
C MET A 604 42.58 9.47 -4.39
N ASP A 605 41.39 9.68 -4.95
CA ASP A 605 40.60 10.88 -4.65
C ASP A 605 39.82 10.63 -3.36
N ILE A 606 39.80 11.62 -2.46
CA ILE A 606 39.01 11.56 -1.22
C ILE A 606 37.78 12.45 -1.41
N VAL A 607 36.60 11.91 -1.13
CA VAL A 607 35.33 12.63 -1.17
C VAL A 607 34.77 12.76 0.24
N PRO A 608 34.12 13.88 0.59
CA PRO A 608 33.76 14.16 1.98
C PRO A 608 32.65 13.25 2.53
N ASP A 609 31.74 12.77 1.66
CA ASP A 609 30.61 11.94 2.06
C ASP A 609 30.05 11.11 0.88
N PHE A 610 29.08 10.23 1.17
CA PHE A 610 28.43 9.38 0.18
C PHE A 610 27.56 10.13 -0.83
N LYS A 611 27.06 11.32 -0.48
CA LYS A 611 26.27 12.15 -1.39
C LYS A 611 27.18 12.77 -2.46
N ALA A 612 28.36 13.27 -2.06
CA ALA A 612 29.40 13.72 -2.95
C ALA A 612 29.92 12.58 -3.83
N LEU A 613 30.11 11.39 -3.26
CA LEU A 613 30.47 10.19 -4.03
C LEU A 613 29.43 9.86 -5.11
N GLN A 614 28.14 9.82 -4.75
CA GLN A 614 27.05 9.55 -5.68
C GLN A 614 26.94 10.64 -6.76
N ALA A 615 27.11 11.91 -6.39
CA ALA A 615 27.05 13.04 -7.33
C ALA A 615 28.18 13.03 -8.37
N LEU A 616 29.32 12.39 -8.06
CA LEU A 616 30.42 12.20 -9.00
C LEU A 616 30.17 11.04 -9.98
N ALA A 617 29.26 10.13 -9.66
CA ALA A 617 28.98 8.97 -10.49
C ALA A 617 28.01 9.32 -11.62
N GLU A 618 28.34 8.86 -12.82
CA GLU A 618 27.44 8.89 -13.95
C GLU A 618 26.31 7.89 -13.73
N PRO A 619 25.06 8.22 -14.11
CA PRO A 619 23.94 7.31 -14.01
C PRO A 619 24.23 5.99 -14.74
N THR A 620 24.12 4.89 -14.01
CA THR A 620 24.17 3.54 -14.56
C THR A 620 22.96 2.77 -14.07
N ASN A 621 22.39 1.94 -14.95
CA ASN A 621 21.31 1.01 -14.64
C ASN A 621 21.68 -0.42 -15.06
N TRP A 622 22.97 -0.66 -15.31
CA TRP A 622 23.41 -1.90 -15.95
C TRP A 622 23.11 -3.14 -15.12
N GLY A 623 23.11 -3.00 -13.79
CA GLY A 623 22.75 -4.10 -12.90
C GLY A 623 21.28 -4.45 -12.86
N LEU A 624 20.43 -3.60 -13.40
CA LEU A 624 19.00 -3.86 -13.53
C LEU A 624 18.71 -4.74 -14.76
N MET A 625 19.73 -5.00 -15.60
CA MET A 625 19.62 -5.83 -16.80
C MET A 625 20.29 -7.18 -16.59
N GLY A 626 19.57 -8.24 -16.94
CA GLY A 626 20.05 -9.61 -16.95
C GLY A 626 20.33 -10.16 -18.35
N LEU A 627 20.52 -11.47 -18.45
CA LEU A 627 20.82 -12.12 -19.72
C LEU A 627 19.62 -12.03 -20.68
N GLY A 628 19.89 -11.83 -21.96
CA GLY A 628 18.83 -11.79 -22.99
C GLY A 628 18.00 -10.52 -22.99
N GLY A 629 18.41 -9.47 -22.27
CA GLY A 629 17.69 -8.19 -22.21
C GLY A 629 16.51 -8.17 -21.23
N PHE A 630 16.32 -9.25 -20.47
CA PHE A 630 15.34 -9.30 -19.39
C PHE A 630 15.81 -8.48 -18.19
N LEU A 631 14.86 -7.93 -17.43
CA LEU A 631 15.18 -7.27 -16.16
C LEU A 631 15.73 -8.26 -15.12
N ALA A 632 16.70 -7.78 -14.35
CA ALA A 632 17.31 -8.47 -13.21
C ALA A 632 16.32 -8.73 -12.08
N PHE A 633 15.35 -7.84 -11.87
CA PHE A 633 14.46 -7.86 -10.70
C PHE A 633 13.01 -7.62 -11.10
N GLU A 634 12.09 -8.11 -10.27
CA GLU A 634 10.64 -7.86 -10.39
C GLU A 634 10.26 -6.48 -9.86
N GLY A 635 9.13 -5.95 -10.36
CA GLY A 635 8.54 -4.71 -9.86
C GLY A 635 9.31 -3.44 -10.22
N LEU A 636 10.30 -3.52 -11.10
CA LEU A 636 10.94 -2.33 -11.66
C LEU A 636 9.94 -1.60 -12.56
N THR A 637 9.73 -0.33 -12.31
CA THR A 637 8.87 0.56 -13.11
C THR A 637 9.73 1.57 -13.89
N GLY A 638 9.15 2.17 -14.93
CA GLY A 638 9.78 3.25 -15.69
C GLY A 638 10.47 2.82 -16.99
N PRO A 639 11.31 3.70 -17.59
CA PRO A 639 11.81 3.54 -18.95
C PRO A 639 12.60 2.24 -19.19
N VAL A 640 13.28 1.74 -18.16
CA VAL A 640 14.05 0.49 -18.24
C VAL A 640 13.12 -0.73 -18.38
N ALA A 641 11.96 -0.70 -17.72
CA ALA A 641 10.98 -1.79 -17.80
C ALA A 641 10.31 -1.85 -19.18
N GLU A 642 10.00 -0.68 -19.75
CA GLU A 642 9.36 -0.58 -21.07
C GLU A 642 10.22 -1.16 -22.20
N MET A 643 11.55 -1.11 -22.08
CA MET A 643 12.46 -1.64 -23.09
C MET A 643 12.63 -3.17 -23.05
N ALA A 644 12.25 -3.85 -21.96
CA ALA A 644 12.67 -5.22 -21.68
C ALA A 644 11.62 -6.32 -22.00
N GLU A 645 10.33 -6.00 -22.18
CA GLU A 645 9.24 -6.99 -22.14
C GLU A 645 8.50 -7.26 -23.47
N THR A 646 9.20 -7.38 -24.61
CA THR A 646 8.55 -7.67 -25.90
C THR A 646 8.48 -9.16 -26.29
N VAL A 647 8.77 -10.11 -25.41
CA VAL A 647 8.78 -11.55 -25.75
C VAL A 647 7.60 -12.27 -25.10
N GLU A 648 6.71 -12.82 -25.93
CA GLU A 648 5.57 -13.65 -25.55
C GLU A 648 6.00 -14.84 -24.67
N TRP A 649 5.26 -15.10 -23.58
CA TRP A 649 5.56 -16.15 -22.61
C TRP A 649 4.29 -16.90 -22.23
N THR A 650 4.37 -18.23 -22.20
CA THR A 650 3.33 -19.11 -21.66
C THR A 650 3.77 -19.70 -20.31
N PRO A 651 3.01 -19.50 -19.22
CA PRO A 651 3.34 -20.03 -17.89
C PRO A 651 3.38 -21.56 -17.85
N GLY A 652 4.31 -22.12 -17.06
CA GLY A 652 4.26 -23.54 -16.69
C GLY A 652 3.22 -23.82 -15.59
N PRO A 653 2.94 -25.08 -15.25
CA PRO A 653 1.95 -25.43 -14.22
C PRO A 653 2.22 -24.81 -12.83
N GLU A 654 3.50 -24.65 -12.46
CA GLU A 654 3.91 -23.97 -11.22
C GLU A 654 3.88 -22.44 -11.31
N ASP A 655 3.86 -21.86 -12.51
CA ASP A 655 3.72 -20.41 -12.69
C ASP A 655 2.25 -20.01 -12.80
N GLN A 656 1.38 -20.96 -13.18
CA GLN A 656 -0.05 -20.75 -13.30
C GLN A 656 -0.68 -20.32 -11.97
N TRP A 657 -0.28 -20.91 -10.83
CA TRP A 657 -0.80 -20.49 -9.53
C TRP A 657 -0.36 -19.07 -9.14
N LEU A 658 0.85 -18.65 -9.53
CA LEU A 658 1.35 -17.29 -9.30
C LEU A 658 0.57 -16.27 -10.14
N MET A 659 0.29 -16.61 -11.40
CA MET A 659 -0.57 -15.81 -12.24
C MET A 659 -1.99 -15.74 -11.67
N ASP A 660 -2.56 -16.86 -11.24
CA ASP A 660 -3.89 -16.88 -10.62
C ASP A 660 -3.93 -16.04 -9.34
N ALA A 661 -2.92 -16.15 -8.46
CA ALA A 661 -2.83 -15.33 -7.26
C ALA A 661 -2.68 -13.83 -7.56
N ARG A 662 -1.89 -13.48 -8.59
CA ARG A 662 -1.78 -12.10 -9.09
C ARG A 662 -3.12 -11.60 -9.62
N PHE A 663 -3.80 -12.39 -10.43
CA PHE A 663 -5.11 -12.03 -10.97
C PHE A 663 -6.13 -11.80 -9.85
N GLU A 664 -6.15 -12.63 -8.80
CA GLU A 664 -7.02 -12.38 -7.63
C GLU A 664 -6.68 -11.06 -6.93
N ALA A 665 -5.39 -10.75 -6.74
CA ALA A 665 -4.98 -9.46 -6.17
C ALA A 665 -5.35 -8.26 -7.07
N ASP A 666 -5.19 -8.40 -8.39
CA ASP A 666 -5.56 -7.37 -9.36
C ASP A 666 -7.09 -7.17 -9.40
N LYS A 667 -7.88 -8.23 -9.16
CA LYS A 667 -9.35 -8.14 -9.04
C LYS A 667 -9.78 -7.32 -7.84
N ASP A 668 -9.10 -7.49 -6.70
CA ASP A 668 -9.37 -6.70 -5.50
C ASP A 668 -9.03 -5.21 -5.69
N ALA A 669 -8.14 -4.89 -6.63
CA ALA A 669 -7.78 -3.51 -6.97
C ALA A 669 -8.76 -2.83 -7.97
N LEU A 670 -9.56 -3.60 -8.71
CA LEU A 670 -10.52 -3.09 -9.69
C LEU A 670 -11.61 -2.24 -9.02
N ALA A 671 -12.00 -1.16 -9.67
CA ALA A 671 -13.20 -0.41 -9.33
C ALA A 671 -14.37 -0.96 -10.15
N VAL A 672 -15.32 -1.65 -9.51
CA VAL A 672 -16.53 -2.13 -10.18
C VAL A 672 -17.64 -1.11 -10.00
N VAL A 673 -18.21 -0.62 -11.10
CA VAL A 673 -19.19 0.48 -11.09
C VAL A 673 -20.45 0.08 -11.82
N SER A 674 -21.61 0.21 -11.20
CA SER A 674 -22.91 0.06 -11.86
C SER A 674 -23.27 1.30 -12.70
N LEU A 675 -23.72 1.11 -13.94
CA LEU A 675 -24.35 2.14 -14.79
C LEU A 675 -25.88 2.07 -14.75
N GLY A 676 -26.44 1.38 -13.75
CA GLY A 676 -27.87 1.31 -13.49
C GLY A 676 -28.65 0.44 -14.49
N TYR A 677 -29.82 0.95 -14.87
CA TYR A 677 -31.00 0.30 -15.47
C TYR A 677 -31.93 -0.37 -14.44
N HIS A 678 -31.41 -1.20 -13.54
CA HIS A 678 -32.21 -1.84 -12.49
C HIS A 678 -31.65 -1.50 -11.11
N GLU A 679 -32.52 -1.14 -10.15
CA GLU A 679 -32.14 -0.84 -8.75
C GLU A 679 -31.37 -1.96 -8.02
N PHE A 680 -31.37 -3.15 -8.63
CA PHE A 680 -30.84 -4.38 -8.08
C PHE A 680 -29.44 -4.72 -8.58
N LEU A 681 -28.96 -4.06 -9.63
CA LEU A 681 -27.61 -4.33 -10.13
C LEU A 681 -26.56 -4.01 -9.07
N GLY A 682 -26.64 -2.83 -8.42
CA GLY A 682 -25.76 -2.48 -7.30
C GLY A 682 -25.81 -3.51 -6.16
N LYS A 683 -27.02 -3.91 -5.74
CA LYS A 683 -27.21 -4.95 -4.70
C LYS A 683 -26.68 -6.32 -5.13
N ALA A 684 -26.81 -6.69 -6.40
CA ALA A 684 -26.30 -7.95 -6.91
C ALA A 684 -24.77 -7.99 -6.92
N LEU A 685 -24.14 -6.86 -7.24
CA LEU A 685 -22.69 -6.69 -7.15
C LEU A 685 -22.19 -6.79 -5.69
N GLU A 686 -22.91 -6.20 -4.74
CA GLU A 686 -22.63 -6.35 -3.30
C GLU A 686 -22.77 -7.81 -2.84
N LEU A 687 -23.83 -8.50 -3.25
CA LEU A 687 -24.05 -9.94 -2.95
C LEU A 687 -22.97 -10.84 -3.57
N ALA A 688 -22.36 -10.41 -4.67
CA ALA A 688 -21.23 -11.10 -5.26
C ALA A 688 -19.96 -11.03 -4.38
N LYS A 689 -19.99 -10.28 -3.27
CA LYS A 689 -18.87 -9.95 -2.38
C LYS A 689 -17.77 -9.14 -3.06
N LEU A 690 -18.17 -8.30 -4.01
CA LEU A 690 -17.26 -7.39 -4.70
C LEU A 690 -17.26 -6.04 -4.00
N GLN A 691 -16.12 -5.35 -3.99
CA GLN A 691 -16.08 -3.95 -3.59
C GLN A 691 -16.66 -3.12 -4.74
N VAL A 692 -17.91 -2.71 -4.58
CA VAL A 692 -18.63 -1.91 -5.57
C VAL A 692 -18.46 -0.45 -5.21
N GLU A 693 -18.02 0.35 -6.17
CA GLU A 693 -17.96 1.79 -6.00
C GLU A 693 -19.35 2.40 -6.19
N THR A 694 -19.65 3.44 -5.41
CA THR A 694 -20.94 4.11 -5.51
C THR A 694 -21.07 4.84 -6.84
N SER A 695 -22.25 4.72 -7.44
CA SER A 695 -22.59 5.33 -8.73
C SER A 695 -23.80 6.25 -8.59
N PRO A 696 -23.86 7.37 -9.33
CA PRO A 696 -25.07 8.20 -9.39
C PRO A 696 -26.25 7.45 -10.00
N PHE A 697 -25.99 6.37 -10.74
CA PHE A 697 -27.00 5.52 -11.36
C PHE A 697 -27.57 4.46 -10.41
N ASP A 698 -27.00 4.30 -9.20
CA ASP A 698 -27.46 3.30 -8.25
C ASP A 698 -28.84 3.65 -7.68
N GLY A 699 -29.80 2.75 -7.88
CA GLY A 699 -31.19 2.95 -7.46
C GLY A 699 -32.02 3.85 -8.40
N ALA A 700 -31.50 4.20 -9.57
CA ALA A 700 -32.27 4.86 -10.63
C ALA A 700 -32.56 3.90 -11.78
N PHE A 701 -33.78 3.99 -12.33
CA PHE A 701 -34.03 3.44 -13.66
C PHE A 701 -33.52 4.45 -14.68
N ILE A 702 -32.63 4.06 -15.58
CA ILE A 702 -32.00 4.96 -16.54
C ILE A 702 -31.84 4.30 -17.91
N THR A 703 -32.25 5.01 -18.96
CA THR A 703 -32.10 4.56 -20.35
C THR A 703 -30.65 4.63 -20.79
N GLY A 704 -30.29 3.87 -21.83
CA GLY A 704 -28.94 3.94 -22.42
C GLY A 704 -28.60 5.36 -22.89
N GLU A 705 -29.58 6.04 -23.49
CA GLU A 705 -29.48 7.44 -23.91
C GLU A 705 -29.26 8.38 -22.73
N GLY A 706 -29.91 8.11 -21.58
CA GLY A 706 -29.71 8.86 -20.35
C GLY A 706 -28.28 8.75 -19.84
N VAL A 707 -27.74 7.53 -19.72
CA VAL A 707 -26.32 7.33 -19.31
C VAL A 707 -25.39 8.10 -20.24
N LEU A 708 -25.60 7.98 -21.55
CA LEU A 708 -24.78 8.66 -22.55
C LEU A 708 -24.88 10.19 -22.44
N HIS A 709 -26.10 10.72 -22.29
CA HIS A 709 -26.36 12.13 -22.12
C HIS A 709 -25.62 12.68 -20.90
N PHE A 710 -25.72 12.02 -19.74
CA PHE A 710 -25.09 12.50 -18.53
C PHE A 710 -23.57 12.37 -18.55
N LEU A 711 -23.01 11.30 -19.13
CA LEU A 711 -21.56 11.20 -19.30
C LEU A 711 -21.01 12.29 -20.23
N ARG A 712 -21.73 12.64 -21.31
CA ARG A 712 -21.31 13.70 -22.26
C ARG A 712 -21.41 15.11 -21.67
N ASN A 713 -22.39 15.34 -20.80
CA ASN A 713 -22.67 16.65 -20.22
C ASN A 713 -22.19 16.79 -18.77
N ASP A 714 -21.23 15.97 -18.35
CA ASP A 714 -20.69 15.96 -16.97
C ASP A 714 -21.80 16.02 -15.90
N PHE A 715 -22.80 15.16 -16.07
CA PHE A 715 -23.97 15.03 -15.19
C PHE A 715 -24.84 16.29 -15.04
N HIS A 716 -24.68 17.29 -15.90
CA HIS A 716 -25.59 18.42 -15.96
C HIS A 716 -27.01 17.94 -16.25
N GLY A 717 -27.98 18.44 -15.49
CA GLY A 717 -29.39 18.04 -15.58
C GLY A 717 -29.72 16.67 -15.01
N PHE A 718 -28.77 15.95 -14.39
CA PHE A 718 -29.07 14.66 -13.75
C PHE A 718 -30.10 14.78 -12.62
N LEU A 719 -30.16 15.93 -11.93
CA LEU A 719 -31.12 16.18 -10.86
C LEU A 719 -32.39 16.89 -11.35
N ASP A 720 -32.49 17.18 -12.65
CA ASP A 720 -33.61 17.89 -13.28
C ASP A 720 -34.74 16.90 -13.58
N VAL A 721 -35.36 16.39 -12.52
CA VAL A 721 -36.52 15.50 -12.58
C VAL A 721 -37.81 16.24 -12.18
N ALA A 722 -38.94 15.80 -12.72
CA ALA A 722 -40.24 16.38 -12.43
C ALA A 722 -40.60 16.34 -10.93
N LYS A 723 -41.67 17.08 -10.56
CA LYS A 723 -42.19 17.08 -9.19
C LYS A 723 -42.59 15.66 -8.76
N PRO A 724 -42.43 15.30 -7.47
CA PRO A 724 -42.82 13.97 -6.98
C PRO A 724 -44.28 13.65 -7.29
N ILE A 725 -44.52 12.48 -7.88
CA ILE A 725 -45.85 11.93 -8.13
C ILE A 725 -46.07 10.79 -7.14
N ARG A 726 -47.15 10.85 -6.36
CA ARG A 726 -47.55 9.76 -5.47
C ARG A 726 -48.21 8.66 -6.30
N ILE A 727 -47.75 7.41 -6.13
CA ILE A 727 -48.31 6.26 -6.82
C ILE A 727 -49.54 5.78 -6.04
N GLU A 728 -50.68 5.70 -6.71
CA GLU A 728 -51.93 5.27 -6.07
C GLU A 728 -51.80 3.83 -5.56
N GLY A 729 -52.23 3.59 -4.32
CA GLY A 729 -52.13 2.27 -3.67
C GLY A 729 -50.72 1.85 -3.24
N SER A 730 -49.72 2.73 -3.34
CA SER A 730 -48.31 2.44 -3.02
C SER A 730 -47.74 3.48 -2.04
N PRO A 731 -46.80 3.08 -1.15
CA PRO A 731 -46.08 4.04 -0.31
C PRO A 731 -45.00 4.81 -1.08
N PHE A 732 -44.72 4.43 -2.33
CA PHE A 732 -43.66 5.04 -3.13
C PHE A 732 -44.13 6.33 -3.83
N MET A 733 -43.19 7.27 -3.95
CA MET A 733 -43.27 8.41 -4.85
C MET A 733 -42.25 8.24 -5.97
N VAL A 734 -42.56 8.79 -7.14
CA VAL A 734 -41.65 8.81 -8.30
C VAL A 734 -41.31 10.24 -8.70
N ARG A 735 -40.04 10.49 -9.00
CA ARG A 735 -39.60 11.63 -9.79
C ARG A 735 -38.96 11.10 -11.07
N ARG A 736 -39.40 11.57 -12.23
CA ARG A 736 -38.97 11.05 -13.52
C ARG A 736 -38.65 12.17 -14.50
N SER A 737 -37.83 11.85 -15.48
CA SER A 737 -37.52 12.63 -16.68
C SER A 737 -37.69 11.73 -17.90
N SER A 738 -37.35 12.23 -19.09
CA SER A 738 -37.23 11.39 -20.30
C SER A 738 -36.07 10.39 -20.22
N TYR A 739 -35.07 10.63 -19.37
CA TYR A 739 -33.84 9.83 -19.32
C TYR A 739 -33.79 8.84 -18.16
N HIS A 740 -34.32 9.24 -17.00
CA HIS A 740 -34.22 8.44 -15.78
C HIS A 740 -35.33 8.74 -14.78
N SER A 741 -35.50 7.85 -13.80
CA SER A 741 -36.44 8.02 -12.70
C SER A 741 -35.95 7.44 -11.37
N PHE A 742 -36.37 8.10 -10.29
CA PHE A 742 -36.12 7.70 -8.90
C PHE A 742 -37.43 7.27 -8.24
N TRP A 743 -37.41 6.11 -7.59
CA TRP A 743 -38.57 5.51 -6.93
C TRP A 743 -38.22 5.29 -5.46
N ASP A 744 -38.86 6.03 -4.56
CA ASP A 744 -38.59 5.93 -3.12
C ASP A 744 -39.79 6.42 -2.30
N VAL A 745 -39.87 6.02 -1.03
CA VAL A 745 -40.81 6.61 -0.06
C VAL A 745 -40.49 8.08 0.15
N ASN A 746 -39.22 8.49 -0.01
CA ASN A 746 -38.80 9.89 -0.01
C ASN A 746 -37.78 10.17 -1.14
N PRO A 747 -38.23 10.60 -2.33
CA PRO A 747 -37.36 10.78 -3.48
C PRO A 747 -36.36 11.95 -3.29
N ASP A 748 -36.63 12.88 -2.38
CA ASP A 748 -35.70 13.97 -2.07
C ASP A 748 -34.46 13.48 -1.33
N ILE A 749 -34.56 12.41 -0.53
CA ILE A 749 -33.40 11.75 0.08
C ILE A 749 -32.54 11.11 -1.01
N ARG A 750 -33.18 10.43 -1.98
CA ARG A 750 -32.47 9.82 -3.12
C ARG A 750 -31.78 10.85 -3.99
N LEU A 751 -32.39 12.00 -4.24
CA LEU A 751 -31.75 13.08 -5.00
C LEU A 751 -30.49 13.61 -4.30
N ARG A 752 -30.53 13.82 -2.98
CA ARG A 752 -29.33 14.22 -2.22
C ARG A 752 -28.24 13.14 -2.26
N GLN A 753 -28.64 11.88 -2.15
CA GLN A 753 -27.70 10.76 -2.28
C GLN A 753 -27.09 10.70 -3.69
N ALA A 754 -27.90 10.89 -4.73
CA ALA A 754 -27.43 10.97 -6.11
C ALA A 754 -26.44 12.12 -6.30
N GLU A 755 -26.70 13.31 -5.72
CA GLU A 755 -25.76 14.43 -5.78
C GLU A 755 -24.41 14.10 -5.14
N MET A 756 -24.40 13.47 -3.96
CA MET A 756 -23.17 13.00 -3.33
C MET A 756 -22.46 11.95 -4.18
N ASN A 757 -23.23 11.01 -4.75
CA ASN A 757 -22.69 9.96 -5.62
C ASN A 757 -22.09 10.56 -6.91
N ILE A 758 -22.66 11.62 -7.50
CA ILE A 758 -22.06 12.31 -8.66
C ILE A 758 -20.67 12.83 -8.30
N ARG A 759 -20.51 13.47 -7.13
CA ARG A 759 -19.21 14.00 -6.69
C ARG A 759 -18.18 12.88 -6.50
N SER A 760 -18.55 11.82 -5.78
CA SER A 760 -17.70 10.63 -5.60
C SER A 760 -17.34 9.96 -6.92
N PHE A 761 -18.31 9.87 -7.83
CA PHE A 761 -18.14 9.26 -9.14
C PHE A 761 -17.19 10.05 -10.03
N ARG A 762 -17.26 11.40 -10.04
CA ARG A 762 -16.28 12.24 -10.75
C ARG A 762 -14.86 12.01 -10.24
N HIS A 763 -14.68 11.94 -8.92
CA HIS A 763 -13.38 11.61 -8.34
C HIS A 763 -12.90 10.22 -8.76
N LEU A 764 -13.81 9.23 -8.74
CA LEU A 764 -13.50 7.88 -9.19
C LEU A 764 -13.05 7.87 -10.65
N LEU A 765 -13.77 8.55 -11.56
CA LEU A 765 -13.43 8.64 -12.97
C LEU A 765 -12.00 9.15 -13.20
N GLY A 766 -11.57 10.16 -12.43
CA GLY A 766 -10.22 10.73 -12.49
C GLY A 766 -9.10 9.91 -11.82
N SER A 767 -9.43 8.85 -11.08
CA SER A 767 -8.41 8.00 -10.43
C SER A 767 -7.64 7.14 -11.44
N ASN A 768 -6.44 6.66 -11.08
CA ASN A 768 -5.65 5.76 -11.93
C ASN A 768 -6.08 4.28 -11.87
N ARG A 769 -7.12 3.93 -11.12
CA ARG A 769 -7.59 2.54 -11.01
C ARG A 769 -8.20 2.05 -12.31
N VAL A 770 -8.02 0.77 -12.65
CA VAL A 770 -8.80 0.16 -13.73
C VAL A 770 -10.26 0.03 -13.28
N LYS A 771 -11.20 0.38 -14.16
CA LYS A 771 -12.63 0.42 -13.85
C LYS A 771 -13.40 -0.51 -14.76
N LEU A 772 -14.23 -1.35 -14.16
CA LEU A 772 -15.19 -2.19 -14.85
C LEU A 772 -16.60 -1.61 -14.64
N PHE A 773 -17.12 -0.95 -15.66
CA PHE A 773 -18.48 -0.44 -15.68
C PHE A 773 -19.44 -1.56 -16.08
N VAL A 774 -20.53 -1.75 -15.34
CA VAL A 774 -21.50 -2.82 -15.55
C VAL A 774 -22.86 -2.22 -15.85
N ARG A 775 -23.49 -2.63 -16.95
CA ARG A 775 -24.84 -2.20 -17.35
C ARG A 775 -25.73 -3.41 -17.62
N ALA A 776 -26.90 -3.46 -17.01
CA ALA A 776 -27.95 -4.37 -17.44
C ALA A 776 -28.79 -3.71 -18.55
N LEU A 777 -29.17 -4.45 -19.59
CA LEU A 777 -29.96 -3.91 -20.70
C LEU A 777 -31.43 -4.30 -20.60
N ALA A 778 -32.29 -3.30 -20.80
CA ALA A 778 -33.74 -3.40 -20.88
C ALA A 778 -34.23 -4.15 -22.10
N THR A 779 -33.63 -3.79 -23.24
CA THR A 779 -34.09 -4.08 -24.58
C THR A 779 -32.87 -4.18 -25.47
N GLY A 780 -33.04 -4.86 -26.60
CA GLY A 780 -32.00 -4.93 -27.63
C GLY A 780 -31.68 -3.61 -28.31
N ASP A 781 -32.53 -2.59 -28.13
CA ASP A 781 -32.36 -1.29 -28.77
C ASP A 781 -31.23 -0.47 -28.16
N GLU A 782 -30.78 -0.80 -26.95
CA GLU A 782 -29.63 -0.16 -26.32
C GLU A 782 -28.28 -0.69 -26.80
N LEU A 783 -28.23 -1.86 -27.47
CA LEU A 783 -26.96 -2.45 -27.91
C LEU A 783 -26.13 -1.53 -28.82
N PRO A 784 -26.70 -0.83 -29.81
CA PRO A 784 -25.97 0.15 -30.62
C PRO A 784 -25.36 1.30 -29.80
N LEU A 785 -25.93 1.65 -28.65
CA LEU A 785 -25.47 2.77 -27.81
C LEU A 785 -24.25 2.40 -26.95
N LEU A 786 -23.96 1.11 -26.75
CA LEU A 786 -22.85 0.67 -25.91
C LEU A 786 -21.49 1.21 -26.39
N GLY A 787 -21.30 1.33 -27.71
CA GLY A 787 -20.09 1.92 -28.27
C GLY A 787 -19.92 3.39 -27.88
N GLU A 788 -20.99 4.18 -27.98
CA GLU A 788 -20.98 5.60 -27.60
C GLU A 788 -20.84 5.79 -26.09
N ILE A 789 -21.47 4.93 -25.28
CA ILE A 789 -21.32 4.94 -23.81
C ILE A 789 -19.87 4.66 -23.44
N HIS A 790 -19.26 3.63 -24.04
CA HIS A 790 -17.85 3.30 -23.78
C HIS A 790 -16.90 4.44 -24.18
N GLU A 791 -17.12 5.05 -25.35
CA GLU A 791 -16.34 6.21 -25.78
C GLU A 791 -16.45 7.37 -24.79
N ALA A 792 -17.67 7.66 -24.30
CA ALA A 792 -17.90 8.68 -23.29
C ALA A 792 -17.20 8.35 -21.96
N LEU A 793 -17.18 7.08 -21.54
CA LEU A 793 -16.45 6.65 -20.34
C LEU A 793 -14.93 6.83 -20.52
N CYS A 794 -14.38 6.44 -21.67
CA CYS A 794 -12.95 6.57 -21.95
C CYS A 794 -12.46 8.02 -21.98
N LYS A 795 -13.33 8.98 -22.34
CA LYS A 795 -13.01 10.41 -22.24
C LYS A 795 -12.72 10.87 -20.81
N HIS A 796 -13.41 10.27 -19.83
CA HIS A 796 -13.23 10.59 -18.42
C HIS A 796 -12.27 9.66 -17.69
N SER A 797 -12.13 8.42 -18.18
CA SER A 797 -11.29 7.41 -17.56
C SER A 797 -10.59 6.56 -18.62
N PRO A 798 -9.36 6.92 -19.00
CA PRO A 798 -8.56 6.13 -19.94
C PRO A 798 -8.43 4.67 -19.46
N GLY A 799 -8.75 3.72 -20.34
CA GLY A 799 -8.74 2.29 -19.98
C GLY A 799 -10.02 1.77 -19.31
N ALA A 800 -11.12 2.53 -19.31
CA ALA A 800 -12.43 2.04 -18.90
C ALA A 800 -12.85 0.77 -19.66
N LEU A 801 -13.37 -0.22 -18.93
CA LEU A 801 -13.97 -1.44 -19.47
C LEU A 801 -15.49 -1.40 -19.27
N LEU A 802 -16.26 -1.90 -20.24
CA LEU A 802 -17.72 -1.95 -20.17
C LEU A 802 -18.22 -3.38 -20.30
N LEU A 803 -18.96 -3.85 -19.31
CA LEU A 803 -19.72 -5.09 -19.31
C LEU A 803 -21.21 -4.79 -19.48
N ALA A 804 -21.81 -5.29 -20.55
CA ALA A 804 -23.27 -5.27 -20.75
C ALA A 804 -23.87 -6.66 -20.50
N ILE A 805 -24.95 -6.74 -19.72
CA ILE A 805 -25.66 -7.99 -19.43
C ILE A 805 -27.06 -7.92 -20.04
N VAL A 806 -27.42 -8.92 -20.86
CA VAL A 806 -28.73 -9.02 -21.53
C VAL A 806 -29.45 -10.28 -21.05
N GLY A 807 -30.56 -10.08 -20.33
CA GLY A 807 -31.40 -11.17 -19.81
C GLY A 807 -32.31 -11.80 -20.86
N GLY A 808 -32.80 -13.02 -20.58
CA GLY A 808 -33.77 -13.70 -21.45
C GLY A 808 -33.22 -14.18 -22.79
N GLN A 809 -31.92 -14.46 -22.88
CA GLN A 809 -31.22 -14.83 -24.10
C GLN A 809 -30.42 -16.13 -23.92
N GLU A 810 -30.21 -16.87 -25.02
CA GLU A 810 -29.32 -18.03 -24.98
C GLU A 810 -27.92 -17.62 -24.50
N ARG A 811 -27.36 -18.36 -23.53
CA ARG A 811 -26.14 -17.97 -22.83
C ARG A 811 -24.94 -17.85 -23.78
N LYS A 812 -24.47 -16.62 -23.97
CA LYS A 812 -23.34 -16.28 -24.86
C LYS A 812 -22.48 -15.19 -24.24
N THR A 813 -21.18 -15.25 -24.49
CA THR A 813 -20.22 -14.20 -24.13
C THR A 813 -19.63 -13.67 -25.43
N LEU A 814 -19.81 -12.37 -25.70
CA LEU A 814 -19.49 -11.74 -26.96
C LEU A 814 -18.68 -10.45 -26.74
N THR A 815 -17.85 -10.08 -27.70
CA THR A 815 -17.20 -8.78 -27.78
C THR A 815 -17.29 -8.25 -29.21
N VAL A 816 -17.04 -6.96 -29.41
CA VAL A 816 -17.18 -6.29 -30.70
C VAL A 816 -15.79 -6.04 -31.28
N ALA A 817 -15.56 -6.42 -32.54
CA ALA A 817 -14.25 -6.32 -33.19
C ALA A 817 -13.71 -4.88 -33.23
N THR A 818 -14.60 -3.89 -33.31
CA THR A 818 -14.25 -2.47 -33.27
C THR A 818 -13.99 -1.95 -31.86
N ASN A 819 -14.33 -2.71 -30.81
CA ASN A 819 -14.20 -2.29 -29.42
C ASN A 819 -14.08 -3.48 -28.44
N TYR A 820 -12.86 -4.02 -28.30
CA TYR A 820 -12.57 -5.15 -27.39
C TYR A 820 -12.69 -4.81 -25.90
N SER A 821 -12.84 -3.53 -25.55
CA SER A 821 -13.09 -3.06 -24.19
C SER A 821 -14.58 -3.11 -23.80
N VAL A 822 -15.44 -3.58 -24.72
CA VAL A 822 -16.85 -3.88 -24.45
C VAL A 822 -17.07 -5.40 -24.49
N LEU A 823 -17.53 -5.94 -23.37
CA LEU A 823 -17.92 -7.33 -23.21
C LEU A 823 -19.43 -7.40 -23.02
N VAL A 824 -20.10 -8.28 -23.77
CA VAL A 824 -21.55 -8.47 -23.69
C VAL A 824 -21.85 -9.91 -23.29
N GLN A 825 -22.62 -10.09 -22.22
CA GLN A 825 -23.04 -11.40 -21.73
C GLN A 825 -24.55 -11.56 -21.85
N PHE A 826 -24.96 -12.56 -22.62
CA PHE A 826 -26.33 -13.02 -22.69
C PHE A 826 -26.55 -14.07 -21.60
N ILE A 827 -27.63 -13.96 -20.84
CA ILE A 827 -28.02 -14.89 -19.79
C ILE A 827 -29.46 -15.36 -20.02
N GLU A 828 -29.75 -16.61 -19.68
CA GLU A 828 -31.05 -17.23 -19.95
C GLU A 828 -32.14 -16.66 -19.04
N GLU A 829 -31.82 -16.45 -17.76
CA GLU A 829 -32.72 -15.79 -16.84
C GLU A 829 -32.83 -14.31 -17.19
N ASP A 830 -34.05 -13.79 -17.23
CA ASP A 830 -34.27 -12.34 -17.19
C ASP A 830 -34.33 -11.92 -15.70
N PRO A 831 -33.27 -11.30 -15.14
CA PRO A 831 -33.27 -10.94 -13.73
C PRO A 831 -34.28 -9.84 -13.43
N ILE A 832 -34.70 -9.08 -14.45
CA ILE A 832 -35.73 -8.03 -14.36
C ILE A 832 -37.09 -8.69 -14.10
N GLN A 833 -37.40 -9.78 -14.82
CA GLN A 833 -38.67 -10.49 -14.65
C GLN A 833 -38.66 -11.43 -13.44
N THR A 834 -37.53 -12.09 -13.17
CA THR A 834 -37.44 -13.11 -12.11
C THR A 834 -37.15 -12.52 -10.73
N GLY A 835 -36.60 -11.30 -10.66
CA GLY A 835 -36.14 -10.69 -9.39
C GLY A 835 -34.94 -11.41 -8.76
N LEU A 836 -34.32 -12.36 -9.46
CA LEU A 836 -33.21 -13.15 -8.94
C LEU A 836 -31.89 -12.38 -9.08
N LEU A 837 -31.53 -11.65 -8.01
CA LEU A 837 -30.27 -10.88 -7.93
C LEU A 837 -29.02 -11.70 -8.29
N GLN A 838 -29.03 -12.99 -7.96
CA GLN A 838 -27.91 -13.90 -8.18
C GLN A 838 -27.55 -14.08 -9.66
N SER A 839 -28.51 -13.86 -10.57
CA SER A 839 -28.29 -14.00 -12.01
C SER A 839 -27.30 -12.96 -12.58
N TYR A 840 -27.08 -11.82 -11.91
CA TYR A 840 -26.04 -10.86 -12.30
C TYR A 840 -24.65 -11.20 -11.74
N ALA A 841 -24.58 -11.92 -10.61
CA ALA A 841 -23.32 -12.13 -9.90
C ALA A 841 -22.34 -13.00 -10.70
N GLU A 842 -22.83 -14.02 -11.38
CA GLU A 842 -22.00 -14.94 -12.16
C GLU A 842 -21.38 -14.28 -13.40
N PRO A 843 -22.14 -13.55 -14.24
CA PRO A 843 -21.58 -12.79 -15.36
C PRO A 843 -20.50 -11.80 -14.95
N VAL A 844 -20.73 -11.09 -13.84
CA VAL A 844 -19.77 -10.09 -13.34
C VAL A 844 -18.48 -10.80 -12.88
N ARG A 845 -18.58 -11.85 -12.06
CA ARG A 845 -17.39 -12.60 -11.60
C ARG A 845 -16.55 -13.13 -12.75
N ARG A 846 -17.20 -13.67 -13.79
CA ARG A 846 -16.50 -14.12 -15.01
C ARG A 846 -15.85 -12.98 -15.78
N SER A 847 -16.41 -11.78 -15.72
CA SER A 847 -15.85 -10.62 -16.41
C SER A 847 -14.69 -9.98 -15.67
N LEU A 848 -14.56 -10.22 -14.36
CA LEU A 848 -13.41 -9.76 -13.59
C LEU A 848 -12.12 -10.43 -14.07
N ASP A 849 -12.16 -11.72 -14.42
CA ASP A 849 -11.05 -12.41 -15.08
C ASP A 849 -10.61 -11.67 -16.34
N TRP A 850 -11.56 -11.32 -17.22
CA TRP A 850 -11.28 -10.53 -18.42
C TRP A 850 -10.70 -9.14 -18.09
N ALA A 851 -11.23 -8.48 -17.06
CA ALA A 851 -10.79 -7.14 -16.66
C ALA A 851 -9.35 -7.10 -16.13
N VAL A 852 -8.87 -8.20 -15.53
CA VAL A 852 -7.46 -8.35 -15.11
C VAL A 852 -6.57 -8.97 -16.18
N GLY A 853 -7.09 -9.17 -17.41
CA GLY A 853 -6.33 -9.69 -18.54
C GLY A 853 -6.22 -11.21 -18.60
N LYS A 854 -7.01 -11.96 -17.81
CA LYS A 854 -7.10 -13.42 -17.95
C LYS A 854 -7.90 -13.75 -19.22
N GLU A 855 -7.46 -14.78 -19.92
CA GLU A 855 -8.08 -15.22 -21.17
C GLU A 855 -9.56 -15.59 -20.96
N LEU A 856 -10.44 -14.92 -21.70
CA LEU A 856 -11.88 -15.20 -21.70
C LEU A 856 -12.32 -15.65 -23.08
N LYS A 857 -12.98 -16.80 -23.16
CA LYS A 857 -13.61 -17.28 -24.39
C LYS A 857 -14.86 -16.44 -24.70
N ALA A 858 -14.70 -15.49 -25.61
CA ALA A 858 -15.79 -14.67 -26.13
C ALA A 858 -15.87 -14.81 -27.65
N GLY A 859 -17.09 -14.91 -28.20
CA GLY A 859 -17.29 -14.76 -29.64
C GLY A 859 -17.07 -13.30 -30.05
N VAL A 860 -16.57 -13.07 -31.26
CA VAL A 860 -16.36 -11.71 -31.78
C VAL A 860 -17.37 -11.42 -32.89
N VAL A 861 -18.12 -10.34 -32.73
CA VAL A 861 -19.03 -9.83 -33.77
C VAL A 861 -18.41 -8.60 -34.43
N PRO A 862 -18.72 -8.32 -35.72
CA PRO A 862 -18.06 -7.24 -36.45
C PRO A 862 -18.41 -5.84 -35.90
N ASP A 863 -19.65 -5.63 -35.46
CA ASP A 863 -20.14 -4.36 -34.94
C ASP A 863 -21.34 -4.56 -33.99
N PHE A 864 -21.83 -3.46 -33.40
CA PHE A 864 -22.98 -3.47 -32.49
C PHE A 864 -24.31 -3.79 -33.20
N ALA A 865 -24.42 -3.60 -34.52
CA ALA A 865 -25.63 -3.93 -35.27
C ALA A 865 -25.74 -5.46 -35.47
N ALA A 866 -24.63 -6.12 -35.77
CA ALA A 866 -24.52 -7.58 -35.79
C ALA A 866 -24.80 -8.17 -34.42
N LEU A 867 -24.30 -7.53 -33.34
CA LEU A 867 -24.63 -7.94 -31.96
C LEU A 867 -26.15 -7.91 -31.71
N LYS A 868 -26.83 -6.85 -32.14
CA LYS A 868 -28.29 -6.72 -32.03
C LYS A 868 -29.02 -7.79 -32.85
N GLY A 869 -28.51 -8.14 -34.03
CA GLY A 869 -29.07 -9.20 -34.88
C GLY A 869 -29.02 -10.61 -34.27
N LEU A 870 -28.23 -10.83 -33.22
CA LEU A 870 -28.16 -12.10 -32.49
C LEU A 870 -29.23 -12.26 -31.41
N LEU A 871 -29.98 -11.21 -31.09
CA LEU A 871 -31.00 -11.27 -30.06
C LEU A 871 -32.23 -12.04 -30.54
N SER A 872 -32.68 -12.98 -29.72
CA SER A 872 -34.06 -13.45 -29.80
C SER A 872 -35.00 -12.30 -29.45
N PRO A 873 -36.20 -12.21 -30.06
CA PRO A 873 -37.18 -11.19 -29.72
C PRO A 873 -37.42 -11.18 -28.21
N LEU A 874 -36.98 -10.12 -27.54
CA LEU A 874 -37.28 -9.94 -26.13
C LEU A 874 -38.77 -9.57 -26.01
N PRO A 875 -39.52 -10.17 -25.07
CA PRO A 875 -40.81 -9.62 -24.72
C PRO A 875 -40.58 -8.15 -24.32
N PRO A 876 -41.44 -7.20 -24.75
CA PRO A 876 -41.28 -5.81 -24.36
C PRO A 876 -41.28 -5.77 -22.84
N ALA A 877 -40.13 -5.41 -22.25
CA ALA A 877 -40.03 -5.23 -20.82
C ALA A 877 -41.12 -4.22 -20.44
N PRO A 878 -42.00 -4.53 -19.48
CA PRO A 878 -42.99 -3.57 -19.04
C PRO A 878 -42.23 -2.36 -18.50
N LEU A 879 -42.17 -1.27 -19.29
CA LEU A 879 -41.60 0.01 -18.89
C LEU A 879 -42.55 0.76 -17.95
N VAL A 880 -43.15 0.02 -17.02
CA VAL A 880 -44.05 0.50 -15.99
C VAL A 880 -43.51 0.07 -14.64
N GLY A 881 -43.35 1.03 -13.73
CA GLY A 881 -42.99 0.77 -12.35
C GLY A 881 -44.20 0.38 -11.51
N PRO A 882 -44.04 0.34 -10.17
CA PRO A 882 -45.15 0.13 -9.24
C PRO A 882 -46.39 0.97 -9.57
N GLY A 883 -47.57 0.34 -9.56
CA GLY A 883 -48.85 1.01 -9.86
C GLY A 883 -49.11 1.27 -11.34
N ASN A 884 -48.45 0.55 -12.26
CA ASN A 884 -48.55 0.75 -13.72
C ASN A 884 -48.18 2.16 -14.20
N VAL A 885 -47.37 2.88 -13.42
CA VAL A 885 -46.90 4.21 -13.79
C VAL A 885 -45.70 4.07 -14.73
N PRO A 886 -45.68 4.72 -15.91
CA PRO A 886 -44.54 4.65 -16.82
C PRO A 886 -43.21 5.03 -16.14
N ILE A 887 -42.15 4.30 -16.43
CA ILE A 887 -40.83 4.51 -15.80
C ILE A 887 -40.23 5.86 -16.19
N PHE A 888 -40.47 6.30 -17.42
CA PHE A 888 -39.97 7.56 -17.96
C PHE A 888 -41.13 8.47 -18.34
N GLU A 889 -40.89 9.77 -18.41
CA GLU A 889 -41.86 10.68 -19.03
C GLU A 889 -41.85 10.47 -20.54
N GLU A 890 -43.04 10.49 -21.16
CA GLU A 890 -43.11 10.62 -22.61
C GLU A 890 -42.41 11.93 -22.96
N ALA A 891 -41.43 11.87 -23.86
CA ALA A 891 -40.82 13.07 -24.41
C ALA A 891 -41.96 13.92 -24.97
N SER A 892 -42.32 15.00 -24.27
CA SER A 892 -43.37 15.89 -24.72
C SER A 892 -42.93 16.36 -26.10
N SER A 893 -43.67 15.99 -27.13
CA SER A 893 -43.49 16.56 -28.45
C SER A 893 -43.90 18.02 -28.33
N THR A 894 -43.01 18.88 -27.84
CA THR A 894 -43.14 20.32 -27.97
C THR A 894 -43.01 20.59 -29.46
N THR A 895 -44.13 20.44 -30.18
CA THR A 895 -44.35 21.16 -31.43
C THR A 895 -44.25 22.64 -31.04
N ASP A 896 -43.12 23.25 -31.39
CA ASP A 896 -42.94 24.70 -31.37
C ASP A 896 -44.00 25.34 -32.27
N GLU A 897 -45.20 25.55 -31.73
CA GLU A 897 -46.13 26.55 -32.25
C GLU A 897 -45.52 27.92 -31.94
N SER A 898 -44.67 28.36 -32.86
CA SER A 898 -44.22 29.75 -32.94
C SER A 898 -45.44 30.67 -33.18
N GLY A 899 -46.03 31.13 -32.08
CA GLY A 899 -46.94 32.26 -32.08
C GLY A 899 -46.20 33.53 -32.51
N GLU A 900 -46.59 34.09 -33.64
CA GLU A 900 -46.24 35.44 -34.08
C GLU A 900 -46.63 36.46 -32.99
N GLY A 901 -45.64 36.95 -32.25
CA GLY A 901 -45.79 38.04 -31.29
C GLY A 901 -44.72 39.09 -31.54
N SER A 902 -45.13 40.24 -32.07
CA SER A 902 -44.29 41.37 -32.45
C SER A 902 -43.35 41.84 -31.32
N LEU A 903 -42.05 41.98 -31.62
CA LEU A 903 -41.14 42.78 -30.82
C LEU A 903 -40.57 43.93 -31.67
N SER A 904 -40.65 45.12 -31.08
CA SER A 904 -40.15 46.38 -31.59
C SER A 904 -38.64 46.52 -31.33
N ASN A 905 -38.01 47.25 -32.24
CA ASN A 905 -36.59 47.52 -32.38
C ASN A 905 -35.88 47.97 -31.08
N SER A 906 -34.70 47.40 -30.83
CA SER A 906 -33.51 48.23 -30.54
C SER A 906 -32.23 47.58 -31.06
N SER A 907 -31.37 48.47 -31.53
CA SER A 907 -30.17 48.36 -32.38
C SER A 907 -28.92 47.69 -31.76
N SER A 908 -28.34 46.75 -32.53
CA SER A 908 -26.93 46.65 -32.99
C SER A 908 -25.74 46.50 -32.00
N PRO A 909 -24.54 46.06 -32.45
CA PRO A 909 -24.23 44.86 -33.26
C PRO A 909 -22.98 44.09 -32.73
N GLY A 910 -22.84 42.82 -33.13
CA GLY A 910 -21.62 42.03 -32.85
C GLY A 910 -21.55 40.75 -33.67
N VAL A 911 -21.21 40.90 -34.95
CA VAL A 911 -20.96 39.80 -35.89
C VAL A 911 -19.59 39.19 -35.61
N TYR A 912 -19.54 37.87 -35.37
CA TYR A 912 -18.40 37.05 -35.76
C TYR A 912 -18.91 35.74 -36.39
N MET A 913 -18.73 35.65 -37.69
CA MET A 913 -18.80 34.40 -38.45
C MET A 913 -17.51 33.61 -38.24
N MET A 914 -17.64 32.33 -37.91
CA MET A 914 -16.74 31.26 -38.35
C MET A 914 -17.66 30.08 -38.73
N GLY A 915 -17.74 29.61 -39.97
CA GLY A 915 -16.64 29.30 -40.89
C GLY A 915 -16.31 27.82 -40.72
N SER A 916 -17.17 26.92 -41.23
CA SER A 916 -16.90 25.48 -41.22
C SER A 916 -15.77 25.17 -42.21
N GLN A 917 -14.62 24.75 -41.68
CA GLN A 917 -13.57 24.15 -42.48
C GLN A 917 -13.50 22.66 -42.19
N ASN A 918 -13.71 21.89 -43.26
CA ASN A 918 -13.45 20.46 -43.36
C ASN A 918 -11.99 20.17 -43.01
N LEU A 919 -11.74 19.60 -41.82
CA LEU A 919 -10.47 18.96 -41.50
C LEU A 919 -10.63 17.44 -41.67
N LYS A 920 -10.03 16.92 -42.74
CA LYS A 920 -9.71 15.50 -42.89
C LYS A 920 -8.70 15.12 -41.81
N ALA A 921 -9.16 14.50 -40.73
CA ALA A 921 -8.29 13.89 -39.73
C ALA A 921 -7.68 12.60 -40.29
N LYS A 922 -6.35 12.58 -40.32
CA LYS A 922 -5.52 11.43 -40.65
C LYS A 922 -5.58 10.47 -39.45
N VAL A 923 -6.10 9.27 -39.66
CA VAL A 923 -6.18 8.21 -38.64
C VAL A 923 -4.76 7.85 -38.19
N LEU A 924 -4.41 8.25 -36.96
CA LEU A 924 -3.29 7.69 -36.22
C LEU A 924 -3.86 6.57 -35.35
N SER A 925 -3.41 5.34 -35.58
CA SER A 925 -3.76 4.17 -34.80
C SER A 925 -3.15 4.25 -33.40
N PRO A 926 -3.90 4.06 -32.30
CA PRO A 926 -3.34 3.69 -31.02
C PRO A 926 -3.52 2.18 -30.83
N SER A 927 -2.52 1.38 -31.21
CA SER A 927 -2.45 -0.03 -30.83
C SER A 927 -1.70 -0.17 -29.50
N ARG A 928 -2.41 0.00 -28.38
CA ARG A 928 -2.07 -0.71 -27.13
C ARG A 928 -2.84 -2.03 -27.17
N GLY A 929 -2.14 -3.10 -27.55
CA GLY A 929 -2.72 -4.45 -27.57
C GLY A 929 -2.93 -4.96 -26.15
N TYR A 930 -4.18 -5.03 -25.69
CA TYR A 930 -4.55 -5.93 -24.60
C TYR A 930 -4.66 -7.34 -25.19
N ALA A 931 -3.65 -8.17 -24.96
CA ALA A 931 -3.66 -9.58 -25.32
C ALA A 931 -4.54 -10.35 -24.31
N GLY A 932 -5.86 -10.40 -24.55
CA GLY A 932 -6.79 -11.10 -23.66
C GLY A 932 -7.95 -11.82 -24.36
N VAL A 933 -8.08 -11.72 -25.68
CA VAL A 933 -9.17 -12.36 -26.43
C VAL A 933 -8.58 -13.28 -27.49
N THR A 934 -8.68 -14.59 -27.27
CA THR A 934 -8.30 -15.60 -28.27
C THR A 934 -9.43 -15.74 -29.27
N LEU A 935 -9.16 -15.37 -30.53
CA LEU A 935 -10.09 -15.49 -31.64
C LEU A 935 -10.30 -16.98 -32.02
N ARG A 936 -11.55 -17.41 -32.15
CA ARG A 936 -11.92 -18.66 -32.81
C ARG A 936 -12.86 -18.40 -33.96
#